data_AF-A0A4Q3L4J6-F1
#
_entry.id   AF-A0A4Q3L4J6-F1
#
_cell.length_a   1.000
_cell.length_b   1.000
_cell.length_c   1.000
_cell.angle_alpha   90.00
_cell.angle_beta   90.00
_cell.angle_gamma   90.00
#
_symmetry.space_group_name_H-M   'P 1'
#
loop_
_entity.id
_entity.type
_entity.pdbx_description
1 polymer ?
#
loop_
_entity_poly.entity_id
_entity_poly.type
_entity_poly.pdbx_seq_one_letter_code
_entity_poly.pdbx_strand_id
1 'polypeptide(L)'
;GTRYIPGEGRAHSGAMQDLGIGRLKDWRGIKVDHPEHDVLQDATHTPFMRIRKSSTESWVYRSGRSDHVLVQAFDDQHRAAGVLVIEGMFSYPGLAEPRTSVPLLDRLIDKLYAKLSATKGSHRYRTIRNAFNSLPLEYLFALPVKDVQKLVEQVLEVDAEHRSQIHITTDEAQNIAFIFVALPRTHYSDELRADIRRVLKARFSAGSVDDGVYAGNFDSVTFHYFLSGASKMDAAGQKALKVEIDQLASPWSDRLADALEGRHGQKQARALHALYNEAFPNRYREETSIARAVEDIEVLETIGRNNRFDCDIYQEKNDQRLGITRLRMFQSDNLLLSDILPILDNFGLIVIDQFPTTVHVPGRSENTIATFRISGVQGLDIDLTARRNRLRNAIRAVVVGAMSNDPLNRLLLRADIPWPNVVLIAAYSNYARQLGMPYGQPTVQEILLRHADIVRALTELFRAKFDPEIEGQTATQVDERRLQLVERTRRALVLQLESVDDLTSDQVLRTLYNLVEATVRTNFYSRDNNQDFHLVLKFDPQLITRMPDPRPYREIYVFHPQVAGLHLRGGPAARGGIRWSDRLVDFRTEVLGLMATQNLKNVLIVPRGAKGAFVLRQPPLDMALRRAHADEMYKVFIRGLLDVTDNLVDGKPVTPKGVLCHEGPDHYLVVAADKGTAHLSDTANALAAERNFWLGDAFASGGSKGYDHKKDAITSRGAWACVQ
;
A
#
# COMPACT_ATOMS: atom_id res chain seq x y z
N GLY A 1 -45.30 28.68 26.31
CA GLY A 1 -46.40 28.41 27.25
C GLY A 1 -46.03 28.97 28.61
N THR A 2 -47.01 29.33 29.42
CA THR A 2 -46.75 29.89 30.75
C THR A 2 -47.70 29.22 31.75
N ARG A 3 -47.17 28.73 32.86
CA ARG A 3 -47.94 28.08 33.93
C ARG A 3 -47.51 28.59 35.30
N TYR A 4 -48.45 28.63 36.25
CA TYR A 4 -48.17 29.01 37.64
C TYR A 4 -48.23 27.78 38.56
N ILE A 5 -47.25 27.67 39.47
CA ILE A 5 -47.15 26.58 40.45
C ILE A 5 -47.20 27.18 41.87
N PRO A 6 -48.27 26.94 42.66
CA PRO A 6 -48.41 27.49 44.02
C PRO A 6 -47.48 26.83 45.05
N GLY A 7 -47.13 27.57 46.11
CA GLY A 7 -46.07 27.23 47.09
C GLY A 7 -46.41 26.25 48.22
N GLU A 8 -47.68 25.94 48.53
CA GLU A 8 -48.03 25.00 49.61
C GLU A 8 -49.17 24.03 49.29
N GLY A 9 -48.94 22.74 49.59
CA GLY A 9 -49.97 21.73 49.90
C GLY A 9 -50.47 20.87 48.74
N ARG A 10 -49.94 19.63 48.62
CA ARG A 10 -50.41 18.51 47.75
C ARG A 10 -50.91 18.97 46.37
N ALA A 11 -50.06 18.84 45.36
CA ALA A 11 -50.47 18.89 43.97
C ALA A 11 -51.59 17.85 43.70
N HIS A 12 -52.85 18.24 43.85
CA HIS A 12 -53.92 17.61 43.11
C HIS A 12 -53.65 17.94 41.66
N SER A 13 -53.56 16.91 40.83
CA SER A 13 -53.24 16.96 39.40
C SER A 13 -54.20 17.79 38.54
N GLY A 14 -55.08 18.61 39.15
CA GLY A 14 -56.08 19.46 38.51
C GLY A 14 -55.94 20.97 38.76
N ALA A 15 -54.96 21.45 39.53
CA ALA A 15 -54.81 22.89 39.84
C ALA A 15 -53.62 23.58 39.14
N MET A 16 -53.24 23.13 37.93
CA MET A 16 -52.42 23.96 37.04
C MET A 16 -53.32 24.98 36.36
N GLN A 17 -53.19 26.26 36.71
CA GLN A 17 -53.78 27.33 35.91
C GLN A 17 -52.85 27.62 34.72
N ASP A 18 -53.29 27.22 33.54
CA ASP A 18 -52.73 27.70 32.28
C ASP A 18 -53.07 29.19 32.15
N LEU A 19 -52.05 30.03 32.09
CA LEU A 19 -52.20 31.49 31.99
C LEU A 19 -52.52 31.94 30.54
N GLY A 20 -52.74 31.00 29.62
CA GLY A 20 -53.40 31.26 28.34
C GLY A 20 -52.52 31.91 27.27
N ILE A 21 -51.20 31.96 27.46
CA ILE A 21 -50.26 32.47 26.44
C ILE A 21 -49.61 31.28 25.72
N GLY A 22 -50.43 30.61 24.89
CA GLY A 22 -50.04 29.53 24.00
C GLY A 22 -51.26 28.94 23.29
N ARG A 23 -51.26 28.90 21.95
CA ARG A 23 -52.22 28.02 21.24
C ARG A 23 -51.76 26.59 21.51
N LEU A 24 -52.47 25.81 22.34
CA LEU A 24 -52.48 24.32 22.29
C LEU A 24 -53.43 23.78 23.39
N LYS A 25 -54.69 23.52 23.04
CA LYS A 25 -55.71 22.95 23.94
C LYS A 25 -55.54 21.44 24.23
N ASP A 26 -54.58 20.77 23.60
CA ASP A 26 -54.49 19.30 23.56
C ASP A 26 -53.27 18.68 24.27
N TRP A 27 -52.48 19.46 25.01
CA TRP A 27 -51.34 18.90 25.76
C TRP A 27 -51.77 18.28 27.10
N ARG A 28 -52.24 17.02 27.03
CA ARG A 28 -52.35 16.16 28.22
C ARG A 28 -50.95 15.73 28.66
N GLY A 29 -50.46 16.34 29.74
CA GLY A 29 -49.43 15.75 30.58
C GLY A 29 -48.00 16.12 30.24
N ILE A 30 -47.56 17.31 30.65
CA ILE A 30 -46.20 17.45 31.18
C ILE A 30 -46.29 16.97 32.62
N LYS A 31 -45.83 15.75 32.90
CA LYS A 31 -45.52 15.37 34.29
C LYS A 31 -44.43 16.32 34.77
N VAL A 32 -44.67 16.98 35.89
CA VAL A 32 -43.63 17.68 36.62
C VAL A 32 -42.62 16.61 37.04
N ASP A 33 -41.50 16.52 36.34
CA ASP A 33 -40.45 15.58 36.68
C ASP A 33 -39.94 15.88 38.11
N HIS A 34 -39.53 14.83 38.84
CA HIS A 34 -38.96 14.93 40.20
C HIS A 34 -38.04 16.15 40.46
N PRO A 35 -37.13 16.58 39.56
CA PRO A 35 -36.30 17.79 39.73
C PRO A 35 -37.05 19.13 39.73
N GLU A 36 -38.32 19.23 39.33
CA GLU A 36 -39.12 20.46 39.56
C GLU A 36 -39.80 20.46 40.95
N HIS A 37 -39.98 19.29 41.57
CA HIS A 37 -40.40 19.17 42.96
C HIS A 37 -39.31 19.61 43.94
N ASP A 38 -38.02 19.36 43.65
CA ASP A 38 -36.91 19.78 44.52
C ASP A 38 -36.73 21.31 44.57
N VAL A 39 -37.06 22.02 43.48
CA VAL A 39 -37.05 23.50 43.44
C VAL A 39 -38.13 24.10 44.36
N LEU A 40 -39.22 23.35 44.61
CA LEU A 40 -40.32 23.76 45.49
C LEU A 40 -39.97 23.60 46.98
N GLN A 41 -39.05 22.70 47.34
CA GLN A 41 -38.68 22.47 48.75
C GLN A 41 -37.64 23.48 49.27
N ASP A 42 -36.92 24.17 48.38
CA ASP A 42 -35.82 25.08 48.73
C ASP A 42 -36.21 26.58 48.54
N ALA A 43 -37.51 26.88 48.58
CA ALA A 43 -38.09 28.21 48.28
C ALA A 43 -37.56 29.36 49.15
N THR A 44 -36.90 29.07 50.26
CA THR A 44 -36.23 30.07 51.11
C THR A 44 -34.85 30.52 50.58
N HIS A 45 -34.27 29.81 49.59
CA HIS A 45 -32.94 30.10 49.03
C HIS A 45 -32.88 30.20 47.49
N THR A 46 -34.01 30.09 46.78
CA THR A 46 -34.06 30.14 45.31
C THR A 46 -33.79 31.56 44.77
N PRO A 47 -32.91 31.74 43.76
CA PRO A 47 -32.76 33.04 43.09
C PRO A 47 -34.07 33.48 42.43
N PHE A 48 -34.35 34.80 42.44
CA PHE A 48 -35.56 35.44 41.87
C PHE A 48 -35.97 34.91 40.48
N MET A 49 -34.98 34.60 39.66
CA MET A 49 -35.15 34.02 38.33
C MET A 49 -34.10 32.93 38.10
N ARG A 50 -34.52 31.79 37.56
CA ARG A 50 -33.64 30.68 37.16
C ARG A 50 -34.03 30.19 35.78
N ILE A 51 -33.04 30.00 34.91
CA ILE A 51 -33.25 29.48 33.55
C ILE A 51 -32.60 28.10 33.47
N ARG A 52 -33.30 27.10 32.94
CA ARG A 52 -32.79 25.73 32.74
C ARG A 52 -33.40 25.09 31.49
N LYS A 53 -32.84 23.98 31.02
CA LYS A 53 -33.48 23.14 30.00
C LYS A 53 -34.57 22.26 30.62
N SER A 54 -35.67 22.05 29.89
CA SER A 54 -36.72 21.11 30.26
C SER A 54 -36.31 19.67 29.92
N SER A 55 -37.10 18.70 30.36
CA SER A 55 -37.01 17.30 29.92
C SER A 55 -37.77 17.03 28.62
N THR A 56 -38.53 18.01 28.12
CA THR A 56 -39.40 17.93 26.94
C THR A 56 -38.68 18.44 25.70
N GLU A 57 -38.75 17.68 24.60
CA GLU A 57 -38.31 18.17 23.29
C GLU A 57 -39.39 19.06 22.65
N SER A 58 -38.96 20.18 22.07
CA SER A 58 -39.77 21.01 21.21
C SER A 58 -39.82 20.42 19.80
N TRP A 59 -41.03 20.31 19.27
CA TRP A 59 -41.30 19.96 17.88
C TRP A 59 -41.58 21.19 17.01
N VAL A 60 -41.57 22.38 17.62
CA VAL A 60 -41.97 23.65 17.02
C VAL A 60 -40.77 24.61 17.05
N TYR A 61 -40.61 25.41 16.00
CA TYR A 61 -39.48 26.33 15.75
C TYR A 61 -38.14 25.65 15.41
N ARG A 62 -37.62 24.76 16.26
CA ARG A 62 -36.45 23.89 15.97
C ARG A 62 -36.48 22.63 16.85
N SER A 63 -35.86 21.55 16.38
CA SER A 63 -35.66 20.33 17.19
C SER A 63 -34.70 20.63 18.33
N GLY A 64 -34.97 20.15 19.54
CA GLY A 64 -34.15 20.41 20.72
C GLY A 64 -35.01 20.54 21.99
N ARG A 65 -34.40 20.56 23.18
CA ARG A 65 -35.14 20.72 24.44
C ARG A 65 -35.59 22.17 24.67
N SER A 66 -36.81 22.34 25.17
CA SER A 66 -37.35 23.65 25.55
C SER A 66 -36.58 24.24 26.73
N ASP A 67 -36.58 25.57 26.85
CA ASP A 67 -36.09 26.34 27.97
C ASP A 67 -37.22 26.59 28.99
N HIS A 68 -36.93 26.39 30.27
CA HIS A 68 -37.75 26.80 31.41
C HIS A 68 -37.15 28.05 32.04
N VAL A 69 -37.92 29.13 32.04
CA VAL A 69 -37.65 30.34 32.83
C VAL A 69 -38.57 30.30 34.05
N LEU A 70 -37.96 30.03 35.20
CA LEU A 70 -38.61 29.97 36.51
C LEU A 70 -38.48 31.33 37.18
N VAL A 71 -39.61 31.97 37.50
CA VAL A 71 -39.65 33.25 38.21
C VAL A 71 -40.36 33.06 39.53
N GLN A 72 -39.70 33.39 40.63
CA GLN A 72 -40.30 33.30 41.96
C GLN A 72 -41.41 34.35 42.09
N ALA A 73 -42.62 33.90 42.42
CA ALA A 73 -43.74 34.78 42.74
C ALA A 73 -43.80 35.02 44.25
N PHE A 74 -44.19 36.24 44.62
CA PHE A 74 -44.32 36.68 45.99
C PHE A 74 -45.75 37.13 46.28
N ASP A 75 -46.22 36.92 47.51
CA ASP A 75 -47.49 37.46 47.99
C ASP A 75 -47.36 38.96 48.33
N ASP A 76 -48.48 39.57 48.70
CA ASP A 76 -48.54 40.98 49.12
C ASP A 76 -47.70 41.29 50.37
N GLN A 77 -47.22 40.26 51.08
CA GLN A 77 -46.33 40.35 52.23
C GLN A 77 -44.86 40.04 51.88
N HIS A 78 -44.52 39.99 50.59
CA HIS A 78 -43.18 39.66 50.07
C HIS A 78 -42.66 38.25 50.46
N ARG A 79 -43.55 37.31 50.77
CA ARG A 79 -43.19 35.92 51.03
C ARG A 79 -43.35 35.10 49.74
N ALA A 80 -42.51 34.09 49.58
CA ALA A 80 -42.57 33.19 48.43
C ALA A 80 -43.95 32.50 48.34
N ALA A 81 -44.73 32.82 47.30
CA ALA A 81 -46.10 32.34 47.12
C ALA A 81 -46.24 31.21 46.06
N GLY A 82 -45.25 31.10 45.18
CA GLY A 82 -45.23 30.11 44.10
C GLY A 82 -44.16 30.41 43.06
N VAL A 83 -44.18 29.69 41.95
CA VAL A 83 -43.23 29.84 40.84
C VAL A 83 -43.99 29.95 39.52
N LEU A 84 -43.72 31.02 38.76
CA LEU A 84 -44.14 31.15 37.38
C LEU A 84 -43.14 30.41 36.50
N VAL A 85 -43.61 29.45 35.70
CA VAL A 85 -42.81 28.70 34.73
C VAL A 85 -43.19 29.16 33.34
N ILE A 86 -42.25 29.80 32.65
CA ILE A 86 -42.36 30.12 31.23
C ILE A 86 -41.56 29.06 30.47
N GLU A 87 -42.25 28.29 29.63
CA GLU A 87 -41.66 27.28 28.76
C GLU A 87 -41.67 27.78 27.32
N GLY A 88 -40.54 27.69 26.64
CA GLY A 88 -40.41 28.07 25.24
C GLY A 88 -38.99 27.85 24.76
N MET A 89 -38.62 28.45 23.64
CA MET A 89 -37.22 28.50 23.23
C MET A 89 -36.82 29.94 22.99
N PHE A 90 -35.57 30.28 23.29
CA PHE A 90 -35.03 31.57 22.91
C PHE A 90 -35.07 31.73 21.38
N SER A 91 -35.50 32.91 20.92
CA SER A 91 -35.48 33.24 19.50
C SER A 91 -34.04 33.40 19.00
N TYR A 92 -33.78 33.14 17.73
CA TYR A 92 -32.45 33.38 17.14
C TYR A 92 -31.91 34.80 17.40
N PRO A 93 -32.71 35.90 17.27
CA PRO A 93 -32.27 37.23 17.67
C PRO A 93 -31.87 37.32 19.15
N GLY A 94 -32.65 36.72 20.05
CA GLY A 94 -32.33 36.72 21.49
C GLY A 94 -31.04 35.97 21.81
N LEU A 95 -30.73 34.90 21.08
CA LEU A 95 -29.46 34.16 21.20
C LEU A 95 -28.26 34.88 20.59
N ALA A 96 -28.50 35.81 19.67
CA ALA A 96 -27.47 36.62 19.03
C ALA A 96 -27.08 37.86 19.84
N GLU A 97 -27.86 38.22 20.87
CA GLU A 97 -27.53 39.36 21.74
C GLU A 97 -26.15 39.19 22.40
N PRO A 98 -25.34 40.27 22.51
CA PRO A 98 -24.13 40.25 23.29
C PRO A 98 -24.43 39.86 24.74
N ARG A 99 -23.65 38.96 25.31
CA ARG A 99 -23.87 38.40 26.65
C ARG A 99 -23.71 39.49 27.71
N THR A 100 -22.86 40.47 27.43
CA THR A 100 -22.68 41.69 28.22
C THR A 100 -23.87 42.66 28.19
N SER A 101 -24.84 42.46 27.30
CA SER A 101 -26.05 43.28 27.23
C SER A 101 -27.22 42.65 28.01
N VAL A 102 -27.03 41.43 28.54
CA VAL A 102 -28.06 40.67 29.26
C VAL A 102 -27.91 40.94 30.77
N PRO A 103 -28.84 41.68 31.41
CA PRO A 103 -28.66 42.15 32.80
C PRO A 103 -28.50 41.01 33.82
N LEU A 104 -29.09 39.85 33.55
CA LEU A 104 -28.98 38.67 34.42
C LEU A 104 -27.53 38.17 34.54
N LEU A 105 -26.67 38.51 33.56
CA LEU A 105 -25.28 38.07 33.47
C LEU A 105 -24.27 39.09 34.03
N ASP A 106 -24.70 40.29 34.42
CA ASP A 106 -23.80 41.34 34.94
C ASP A 106 -23.03 40.86 36.17
N ARG A 107 -23.72 40.23 37.13
CA ARG A 107 -23.08 39.65 38.33
C ARG A 107 -22.11 38.53 38.00
N LEU A 108 -22.35 37.80 36.91
CA LEU A 108 -21.48 36.70 36.48
C LEU A 108 -20.18 37.27 35.91
N ILE A 109 -20.27 38.25 34.99
CA ILE A 109 -19.09 38.86 34.38
C ILE A 109 -18.26 39.68 35.39
N ASP A 110 -18.90 40.36 36.34
CA ASP A 110 -18.19 41.08 37.42
C ASP A 110 -17.37 40.13 38.30
N LYS A 111 -17.94 38.97 38.63
CA LYS A 111 -17.20 37.90 39.36
C LYS A 111 -16.04 37.36 38.54
N LEU A 112 -16.19 37.23 37.22
CA LEU A 112 -15.10 36.82 36.34
C LEU A 112 -13.98 37.85 36.31
N TYR A 113 -14.29 39.15 36.20
CA TYR A 113 -13.30 40.21 36.26
C TYR A 113 -12.49 40.20 37.56
N ALA A 114 -13.18 40.02 38.70
CA ALA A 114 -12.52 39.92 40.01
C ALA A 114 -11.59 38.70 40.08
N LYS A 115 -12.07 37.52 39.68
CA LYS A 115 -11.29 36.28 39.74
C LYS A 115 -10.09 36.26 38.79
N LEU A 116 -10.27 36.78 37.58
CA LEU A 116 -9.23 36.83 36.56
C LEU A 116 -8.34 38.06 36.66
N SER A 117 -8.44 38.84 37.75
CA SER A 117 -7.62 40.02 38.05
C SER A 117 -7.61 41.05 36.90
N ALA A 118 -8.79 41.38 36.37
CA ALA A 118 -8.94 42.23 35.20
C ALA A 118 -9.46 43.63 35.58
N THR A 119 -8.58 44.63 35.52
CA THR A 119 -8.91 46.02 35.82
C THR A 119 -9.71 46.66 34.70
N LYS A 120 -10.78 47.38 35.01
CA LYS A 120 -11.63 48.09 34.04
C LYS A 120 -10.78 48.97 33.10
N GLY A 121 -10.98 48.81 31.79
CA GLY A 121 -10.25 49.54 30.75
C GLY A 121 -8.91 48.92 30.31
N SER A 122 -8.39 47.93 31.02
CA SER A 122 -7.18 47.20 30.62
C SER A 122 -7.40 46.33 29.37
N HIS A 123 -6.30 45.91 28.72
CA HIS A 123 -6.34 44.91 27.65
C HIS A 123 -7.06 43.64 28.11
N ARG A 124 -6.64 43.07 29.25
CA ARG A 124 -7.22 41.86 29.86
C ARG A 124 -8.72 41.96 30.09
N TYR A 125 -9.22 43.14 30.51
CA TYR A 125 -10.66 43.39 30.67
C TYR A 125 -11.42 43.30 29.34
N ARG A 126 -10.85 43.85 28.25
CA ARG A 126 -11.45 43.73 26.91
C ARG A 126 -11.41 42.29 26.40
N THR A 127 -10.29 41.59 26.58
CA THR A 127 -10.11 40.19 26.16
C THR A 127 -11.12 39.27 26.85
N ILE A 128 -11.28 39.38 28.17
CA ILE A 128 -12.29 38.62 28.94
C ILE A 128 -13.71 38.96 28.50
N ARG A 129 -14.01 40.25 28.27
CA ARG A 129 -15.34 40.68 27.82
C ARG A 129 -15.73 40.02 26.50
N ASN A 130 -14.80 39.98 25.56
CA ASN A 130 -15.02 39.42 24.24
C ASN A 130 -15.11 37.88 24.28
N ALA A 131 -14.23 37.22 25.05
CA ALA A 131 -14.32 35.78 25.29
C ALA A 131 -15.64 35.39 25.98
N PHE A 132 -16.13 36.20 26.92
CA PHE A 132 -17.44 35.98 27.53
C PHE A 132 -18.59 36.11 26.52
N ASN A 133 -18.49 37.07 25.59
CA ASN A 133 -19.46 37.24 24.52
C ASN A 133 -19.44 36.11 23.47
N SER A 134 -18.34 35.35 23.34
CA SER A 134 -18.29 34.18 22.46
C SER A 134 -18.93 32.93 23.06
N LEU A 135 -19.14 32.88 24.37
CA LEU A 135 -19.80 31.75 25.01
C LEU A 135 -21.28 31.69 24.62
N PRO A 136 -21.91 30.51 24.51
CA PRO A 136 -23.30 30.46 24.09
C PRO A 136 -24.23 30.87 25.24
N LEU A 137 -25.17 31.76 24.95
CA LEU A 137 -25.96 32.47 25.97
C LEU A 137 -26.70 31.53 26.92
N GLU A 138 -27.30 30.47 26.37
CA GLU A 138 -28.06 29.47 27.12
C GLU A 138 -27.23 28.79 28.24
N TYR A 139 -25.91 28.67 28.07
CA TYR A 139 -25.02 28.04 29.06
C TYR A 139 -24.66 28.95 30.22
N LEU A 140 -24.59 30.26 29.96
CA LEU A 140 -24.25 31.23 31.00
C LEU A 140 -25.30 31.29 32.11
N PHE A 141 -26.53 30.88 31.81
CA PHE A 141 -27.58 30.77 32.81
C PHE A 141 -27.55 29.48 33.63
N ALA A 142 -27.02 28.39 33.07
CA ALA A 142 -27.05 27.07 33.68
C ALA A 142 -25.74 26.71 34.41
N LEU A 143 -24.60 27.20 33.94
CA LEU A 143 -23.28 26.83 34.47
C LEU A 143 -22.90 27.65 35.71
N PRO A 144 -22.23 27.02 36.70
CA PRO A 144 -21.67 27.76 37.82
C PRO A 144 -20.50 28.65 37.36
N VAL A 145 -20.23 29.73 38.10
CA VAL A 145 -19.18 30.71 37.79
C VAL A 145 -17.82 30.05 37.51
N LYS A 146 -17.49 28.96 38.21
CA LYS A 146 -16.22 28.22 38.03
C LYS A 146 -16.09 27.60 36.64
N ASP A 147 -17.16 27.07 36.07
CA ASP A 147 -17.10 26.43 34.76
C ASP A 147 -17.16 27.46 33.64
N VAL A 148 -17.92 28.55 33.82
CA VAL A 148 -17.86 29.71 32.92
C VAL A 148 -16.44 30.30 32.89
N GLN A 149 -15.77 30.39 34.04
CA GLN A 149 -14.39 30.84 34.13
C GLN A 149 -13.46 29.96 33.27
N LYS A 150 -13.57 28.63 33.36
CA LYS A 150 -12.76 27.72 32.55
C LYS A 150 -13.01 27.92 31.05
N LEU A 151 -14.26 28.10 30.63
CA LEU A 151 -14.57 28.33 29.22
C LEU A 151 -13.95 29.63 28.71
N VAL A 152 -13.98 30.70 29.52
CA VAL A 152 -13.29 31.96 29.19
C VAL A 152 -11.79 31.74 29.11
N GLU A 153 -11.17 31.08 30.08
CA GLU A 153 -9.74 30.76 30.07
C GLU A 153 -9.33 29.97 28.82
N GLN A 154 -10.12 28.97 28.42
CA GLN A 154 -9.89 28.19 27.20
C GLN A 154 -9.93 29.04 25.93
N VAL A 155 -10.87 29.99 25.80
CA VAL A 155 -10.89 30.91 24.65
C VAL A 155 -9.63 31.79 24.63
N LEU A 156 -9.15 32.23 25.80
CA LEU A 156 -7.93 33.03 25.92
C LEU A 156 -6.66 32.20 25.59
N GLU A 157 -6.62 30.93 25.96
CA GLU A 157 -5.52 30.01 25.64
C GLU A 157 -5.40 29.77 24.14
N VAL A 158 -6.52 29.64 23.41
CA VAL A 158 -6.50 29.49 21.94
C VAL A 158 -5.79 30.67 21.26
N ASP A 159 -6.08 31.89 21.73
CA ASP A 159 -5.48 33.12 21.21
C ASP A 159 -3.97 33.19 21.48
N ALA A 160 -3.51 32.65 22.62
CA ALA A 160 -2.10 32.63 23.00
C ALA A 160 -1.31 31.50 22.34
N GLU A 161 -1.84 30.26 22.36
CA GLU A 161 -1.13 29.05 21.98
C GLU A 161 -1.39 28.61 20.54
N HIS A 162 -2.40 29.21 19.86
CA HIS A 162 -2.83 28.81 18.51
C HIS A 162 -3.23 27.33 18.41
N ARG A 163 -3.74 26.76 19.49
CA ARG A 163 -4.22 25.36 19.57
C ARG A 163 -5.70 25.31 19.91
N SER A 164 -6.35 24.22 19.50
CA SER A 164 -7.77 24.03 19.81
C SER A 164 -7.97 23.63 21.28
N GLN A 165 -9.08 24.07 21.86
CA GLN A 165 -9.47 23.78 23.24
C GLN A 165 -10.86 23.17 23.25
N ILE A 166 -10.99 21.97 23.83
CA ILE A 166 -12.24 21.22 23.88
C ILE A 166 -12.71 21.04 25.33
N HIS A 167 -13.90 21.57 25.61
CA HIS A 167 -14.63 21.36 26.84
C HIS A 167 -15.77 20.37 26.61
N ILE A 168 -15.95 19.41 27.52
CA ILE A 168 -17.07 18.47 27.50
C ILE A 168 -17.69 18.52 28.89
N THR A 169 -18.99 18.79 28.95
CA THR A 169 -19.79 18.74 30.18
C THR A 169 -20.97 17.81 29.94
N THR A 170 -21.16 16.83 30.81
CA THR A 170 -22.27 15.87 30.71
C THR A 170 -23.18 16.00 31.93
N ASP A 171 -24.49 15.99 31.72
CA ASP A 171 -25.47 15.83 32.78
C ASP A 171 -26.17 14.47 32.59
N GLU A 172 -25.74 13.51 33.41
CA GLU A 172 -26.22 12.13 33.37
C GLU A 172 -27.69 12.01 33.79
N ALA A 173 -28.19 12.88 34.67
CA ALA A 173 -29.58 12.83 35.13
C ALA A 173 -30.53 13.24 34.00
N GLN A 174 -30.08 14.11 33.11
CA GLN A 174 -30.87 14.63 32.00
C GLN A 174 -30.57 13.97 30.65
N ASN A 175 -29.59 13.06 30.56
CA ASN A 175 -29.09 12.48 29.30
C ASN A 175 -28.73 13.55 28.26
N ILE A 176 -27.98 14.57 28.69
CA ILE A 176 -27.51 15.65 27.83
C ILE A 176 -25.99 15.78 27.91
N ALA A 177 -25.39 16.16 26.78
CA ALA A 177 -23.98 16.49 26.72
C ALA A 177 -23.79 17.84 26.03
N PHE A 178 -22.87 18.62 26.56
CA PHE A 178 -22.43 19.87 26.00
C PHE A 178 -20.97 19.78 25.60
N ILE A 179 -20.68 20.19 24.38
CA ILE A 179 -19.31 20.28 23.89
C ILE A 179 -19.07 21.70 23.41
N PHE A 180 -18.01 22.32 23.93
CA PHE A 180 -17.50 23.60 23.48
C PHE A 180 -16.14 23.39 22.84
N VAL A 181 -15.96 23.92 21.63
CA VAL A 181 -14.71 23.84 20.89
C VAL A 181 -14.28 25.26 20.57
N ALA A 182 -13.12 25.68 21.03
CA ALA A 182 -12.52 26.94 20.64
C ALA A 182 -11.28 26.63 19.80
N LEU A 183 -11.10 27.29 18.66
CA LEU A 183 -10.00 27.04 17.73
C LEU A 183 -9.53 28.34 17.07
N PRO A 184 -8.29 28.41 16.57
CA PRO A 184 -7.84 29.53 15.76
C PRO A 184 -8.74 29.72 14.53
N ARG A 185 -8.98 30.96 14.14
CA ARG A 185 -9.83 31.34 13.00
C ARG A 185 -9.34 30.72 11.70
N THR A 186 -8.04 30.56 11.53
CA THR A 186 -7.42 29.91 10.36
C THR A 186 -7.78 28.44 10.22
N HIS A 187 -8.22 27.77 11.30
CA HIS A 187 -8.59 26.35 11.28
C HIS A 187 -10.10 26.14 11.05
N TYR A 188 -10.88 27.23 10.98
CA TYR A 188 -12.32 27.16 10.79
C TYR A 188 -12.69 26.75 9.37
N SER A 189 -13.55 25.74 9.25
CA SER A 189 -14.37 25.50 8.07
C SER A 189 -15.75 24.96 8.48
N ASP A 190 -16.76 25.14 7.61
CA ASP A 190 -18.08 24.56 7.85
C ASP A 190 -18.05 23.02 7.77
N GLU A 191 -17.13 22.45 6.98
CA GLU A 191 -16.88 21.00 6.92
C GLU A 191 -16.38 20.46 8.26
N LEU A 192 -15.41 21.14 8.90
CA LEU A 192 -14.89 20.76 10.22
C LEU A 192 -16.04 20.74 11.25
N ARG A 193 -16.88 21.78 11.23
CA ARG A 193 -18.05 21.89 12.11
C ARG A 193 -19.02 20.72 11.91
N ALA A 194 -19.27 20.32 10.66
CA ALA A 194 -20.12 19.18 10.32
C ALA A 194 -19.50 17.83 10.69
N ASP A 195 -18.18 17.68 10.55
CA ASP A 195 -17.45 16.47 10.92
C ASP A 195 -17.43 16.25 12.43
N ILE A 196 -17.16 17.31 13.21
CA ILE A 196 -17.27 17.26 14.68
C ILE A 196 -18.70 16.89 15.07
N ARG A 197 -19.74 17.50 14.47
CA ARG A 197 -21.15 17.15 14.71
C ARG A 197 -21.42 15.66 14.51
N ARG A 198 -20.89 15.08 13.41
CA ARG A 198 -21.06 13.66 13.07
C ARG A 198 -20.36 12.75 14.09
N VAL A 199 -19.12 13.07 14.47
CA VAL A 199 -18.37 12.32 15.49
C VAL A 199 -19.10 12.36 16.84
N LEU A 200 -19.53 13.55 17.28
CA LEU A 200 -20.26 13.74 18.52
C LEU A 200 -21.56 12.92 18.55
N LYS A 201 -22.36 12.98 17.48
CA LYS A 201 -23.61 12.22 17.38
C LYS A 201 -23.37 10.71 17.49
N ALA A 202 -22.36 10.19 16.81
CA ALA A 202 -22.02 8.77 16.83
C ALA A 202 -21.50 8.31 18.21
N ARG A 203 -20.58 9.07 18.80
CA ARG A 203 -19.91 8.70 20.07
C ARG A 203 -20.83 8.74 21.28
N PHE A 204 -21.75 9.70 21.31
CA PHE A 204 -22.75 9.82 22.37
C PHE A 204 -24.07 9.11 22.05
N SER A 205 -24.20 8.45 20.88
CA SER A 205 -25.46 7.87 20.40
C SER A 205 -26.65 8.84 20.53
N ALA A 206 -26.40 10.14 20.32
CA ALA A 206 -27.34 11.19 20.64
C ALA A 206 -28.52 11.22 19.65
N GLY A 207 -29.74 11.40 20.18
CA GLY A 207 -30.96 11.50 19.37
C GLY A 207 -30.95 12.75 18.50
N SER A 208 -30.63 13.88 19.10
CA SER A 208 -30.54 15.18 18.43
C SER A 208 -29.25 15.91 18.81
N VAL A 209 -28.78 16.76 17.90
CA VAL A 209 -27.63 17.65 18.10
C VAL A 209 -28.05 19.04 17.63
N ASP A 210 -27.97 20.03 18.51
CA ASP A 210 -28.06 21.45 18.17
C ASP A 210 -26.67 22.03 18.22
N ASP A 211 -26.35 22.92 17.30
CA ASP A 211 -25.03 23.54 17.29
C ASP A 211 -25.08 24.98 16.79
N GLY A 212 -24.07 25.74 17.19
CA GLY A 212 -23.90 27.10 16.74
C GLY A 212 -22.44 27.51 16.71
N VAL A 213 -22.17 28.51 15.88
CA VAL A 213 -20.86 29.10 15.71
C VAL A 213 -20.90 30.54 16.19
N TYR A 214 -19.85 30.95 16.89
CA TYR A 214 -19.58 32.35 17.14
C TYR A 214 -18.22 32.70 16.56
N ALA A 215 -18.25 33.58 15.55
CA ALA A 215 -17.08 34.21 14.94
C ALA A 215 -17.12 35.70 15.29
N GLY A 216 -16.47 36.07 16.40
CA GLY A 216 -16.39 37.46 16.86
C GLY A 216 -15.28 38.25 16.16
N ASN A 217 -14.73 39.26 16.83
CA ASN A 217 -13.57 40.04 16.35
C ASN A 217 -12.22 39.48 16.85
N PHE A 218 -12.20 38.23 17.33
CA PHE A 218 -10.98 37.53 17.77
C PHE A 218 -10.37 36.70 16.64
N ASP A 219 -9.10 36.35 16.80
CA ASP A 219 -8.41 35.36 15.97
C ASP A 219 -8.80 33.92 16.36
N SER A 220 -9.83 33.74 17.19
CA SER A 220 -10.46 32.47 17.53
C SER A 220 -11.91 32.38 17.05
N VAL A 221 -12.35 31.20 16.64
CA VAL A 221 -13.75 30.83 16.38
C VAL A 221 -14.17 29.81 17.43
N THR A 222 -15.42 29.90 17.90
CA THR A 222 -15.96 28.97 18.89
C THR A 222 -17.19 28.25 18.37
N PHE A 223 -17.20 26.94 18.55
CA PHE A 223 -18.34 26.06 18.32
C PHE A 223 -18.93 25.62 19.63
N HIS A 224 -20.22 25.38 19.60
CA HIS A 224 -20.90 24.76 20.70
C HIS A 224 -21.90 23.75 20.17
N TYR A 225 -21.95 22.58 20.81
CA TYR A 225 -22.81 21.46 20.46
C TYR A 225 -23.59 21.04 21.70
N PHE A 226 -24.90 21.04 21.59
CA PHE A 226 -25.83 20.52 22.59
C PHE A 226 -26.41 19.20 22.08
N LEU A 227 -26.19 18.13 22.83
CA LEU A 227 -26.66 16.79 22.49
C LEU A 227 -27.79 16.41 23.44
N SER A 228 -28.94 16.02 22.89
CA SER A 228 -30.06 15.47 23.68
C SER A 228 -30.19 13.96 23.45
N GLY A 229 -30.55 13.23 24.51
CA GLY A 229 -30.58 11.77 24.48
C GLY A 229 -29.18 11.17 24.38
N ALA A 230 -28.16 11.84 24.92
CA ALA A 230 -26.78 11.38 24.91
C ALA A 230 -26.59 10.22 25.91
N SER A 231 -25.95 9.14 25.47
CA SER A 231 -25.56 8.03 26.32
C SER A 231 -24.42 8.42 27.26
N LYS A 232 -24.35 7.77 28.43
CA LYS A 232 -23.25 7.95 29.39
C LYS A 232 -21.89 7.65 28.74
N MET A 233 -20.92 8.54 28.96
CA MET A 233 -19.54 8.39 28.50
C MET A 233 -18.59 8.60 29.68
N ASP A 234 -17.72 7.64 29.91
CA ASP A 234 -16.74 7.69 31.00
C ASP A 234 -15.61 8.68 30.71
N ALA A 235 -14.78 8.96 31.73
CA ALA A 235 -13.69 9.92 31.61
C ALA A 235 -12.64 9.51 30.56
N ALA A 236 -12.42 8.20 30.37
CA ALA A 236 -11.50 7.68 29.36
C ALA A 236 -12.03 7.93 27.94
N GLY A 237 -13.31 7.65 27.68
CA GLY A 237 -14.00 7.94 26.43
C GLY A 237 -14.03 9.44 26.13
N GLN A 238 -14.30 10.28 27.12
CA GLN A 238 -14.24 11.74 26.96
C GLN A 238 -12.82 12.22 26.58
N LYS A 239 -11.78 11.66 27.19
CA LYS A 239 -10.39 11.98 26.84
C LYS A 239 -10.06 11.57 25.40
N ALA A 240 -10.46 10.36 24.99
CA ALA A 240 -10.29 9.89 23.62
C ALA A 240 -11.03 10.77 22.60
N LEU A 241 -12.26 11.19 22.92
CA LEU A 241 -13.05 12.07 22.09
C LEU A 241 -12.42 13.46 21.95
N LYS A 242 -11.86 14.03 23.03
CA LYS A 242 -11.12 15.29 22.95
C LYS A 242 -9.93 15.19 21.99
N VAL A 243 -9.18 14.10 22.04
CA VAL A 243 -8.06 13.86 21.12
C VAL A 243 -8.56 13.72 19.67
N GLU A 244 -9.66 13.02 19.45
CA GLU A 244 -10.27 12.87 18.11
C GLU A 244 -10.71 14.23 17.54
N ILE A 245 -11.34 15.10 18.34
CA ILE A 245 -11.77 16.44 17.92
C ILE A 245 -10.56 17.37 17.71
N ASP A 246 -9.56 17.34 18.60
CA ASP A 246 -8.34 18.14 18.44
C ASP A 246 -7.60 17.78 17.14
N GLN A 247 -7.54 16.49 16.80
CA GLN A 247 -6.99 16.02 15.52
C GLN A 247 -7.82 16.45 14.30
N LEU A 248 -9.14 16.57 14.42
CA LEU A 248 -9.97 17.12 13.34
C LEU A 248 -9.72 18.62 13.17
N ALA A 249 -9.60 19.35 14.28
CA ALA A 249 -9.42 20.80 14.30
C ALA A 249 -7.97 21.26 14.02
N SER A 250 -7.01 20.34 14.00
CA SER A 250 -5.61 20.64 13.73
C SER A 250 -5.32 20.68 12.22
N PRO A 251 -4.62 21.71 11.71
CA PRO A 251 -4.21 21.80 10.32
C PRO A 251 -3.44 20.56 9.89
N TRP A 252 -3.56 20.23 8.61
CA TRP A 252 -2.82 19.10 8.04
C TRP A 252 -1.29 19.25 8.25
N SER A 253 -0.76 20.47 8.12
CA SER A 253 0.65 20.81 8.37
C SER A 253 1.12 20.37 9.76
N ASP A 254 0.39 20.76 10.80
CA ASP A 254 0.83 20.56 12.18
C ASP A 254 0.73 19.08 12.55
N ARG A 255 -0.35 18.41 12.11
CA ARG A 255 -0.49 16.97 12.27
C ARG A 255 0.62 16.21 11.55
N LEU A 256 1.03 16.66 10.37
CA LEU A 256 2.15 16.07 9.64
C LEU A 256 3.47 16.27 10.42
N ALA A 257 3.71 17.48 10.94
CA ALA A 257 4.91 17.76 11.73
C ALA A 257 5.01 16.83 12.95
N ASP A 258 3.94 16.71 13.73
CA ASP A 258 3.87 15.83 14.90
C ASP A 258 4.09 14.36 14.52
N ALA A 259 3.47 13.89 13.43
CA ALA A 259 3.62 12.52 12.97
C ALA A 259 5.04 12.22 12.45
N LEU A 260 5.67 13.18 11.76
CA LEU A 260 7.07 13.07 11.34
C LEU A 260 8.02 13.06 12.53
N GLU A 261 7.80 13.88 13.56
CA GLU A 261 8.59 13.88 14.80
C GLU A 261 8.41 12.58 15.60
N GLY A 262 7.22 11.98 15.58
CA GLY A 262 6.98 10.68 16.21
C GLY A 262 7.68 9.51 15.51
N ARG A 263 7.91 9.61 14.19
CA ARG A 263 8.52 8.53 13.38
C ARG A 263 10.01 8.72 13.10
N HIS A 264 10.48 9.96 13.09
CA HIS A 264 11.86 10.33 12.79
C HIS A 264 12.45 11.20 13.90
N GLY A 265 13.78 11.24 14.01
CA GLY A 265 14.42 12.19 14.92
C GLY A 265 14.10 13.65 14.57
N GLN A 266 13.98 14.52 15.57
CA GLN A 266 13.51 15.91 15.43
C GLN A 266 14.17 16.69 14.28
N LYS A 267 15.48 16.52 14.06
CA LYS A 267 16.20 17.17 12.96
C LYS A 267 15.70 16.72 11.57
N GLN A 268 15.49 15.41 11.39
CA GLN A 268 15.00 14.86 10.12
C GLN A 268 13.52 15.19 9.91
N ALA A 269 12.71 15.11 10.95
CA ALA A 269 11.30 15.46 10.90
C ALA A 269 11.08 16.90 10.42
N ARG A 270 11.81 17.87 11.00
CA ARG A 270 11.76 19.28 10.57
C ARG A 270 12.17 19.48 9.12
N ALA A 271 13.21 18.76 8.66
CA ALA A 271 13.67 18.84 7.27
C ALA A 271 12.62 18.26 6.29
N LEU A 272 12.02 17.13 6.61
CA LEU A 272 10.96 16.51 5.80
C LEU A 272 9.70 17.38 5.78
N HIS A 273 9.27 17.90 6.93
CA HIS A 273 8.12 18.78 7.02
C HIS A 273 8.31 20.03 6.15
N ALA A 274 9.47 20.69 6.25
CA ALA A 274 9.77 21.86 5.42
C ALA A 274 9.74 21.57 3.91
N LEU A 275 10.13 20.37 3.49
CA LEU A 275 10.12 19.96 2.08
C LEU A 275 8.72 19.60 1.57
N TYR A 276 7.93 18.91 2.39
CA TYR A 276 6.70 18.24 1.95
C TYR A 276 5.41 18.93 2.37
N ASN A 277 5.46 19.89 3.30
CA ASN A 277 4.25 20.54 3.81
C ASN A 277 3.39 21.15 2.70
N GLU A 278 4.03 21.75 1.69
CA GLU A 278 3.33 22.33 0.53
C GLU A 278 3.43 21.49 -0.74
N ALA A 279 4.04 20.29 -0.66
CA ALA A 279 4.30 19.48 -1.84
C ALA A 279 3.07 18.70 -2.35
N PHE A 280 2.09 18.46 -1.47
CA PHE A 280 0.90 17.67 -1.79
C PHE A 280 -0.32 18.56 -2.11
N PRO A 281 -1.14 18.21 -3.11
CA PRO A 281 -2.37 18.94 -3.44
C PRO A 281 -3.47 18.71 -2.40
N ASN A 282 -4.44 19.62 -2.31
CA ASN A 282 -5.52 19.58 -1.32
C ASN A 282 -6.28 18.25 -1.29
N ARG A 283 -6.63 17.72 -2.46
CA ARG A 283 -7.31 16.42 -2.57
C ARG A 283 -6.56 15.29 -1.86
N TYR A 284 -5.22 15.27 -1.97
CA TYR A 284 -4.42 14.28 -1.27
C TYR A 284 -4.48 14.48 0.25
N ARG A 285 -4.39 15.73 0.71
CA ARG A 285 -4.45 16.11 2.13
C ARG A 285 -5.81 15.74 2.77
N GLU A 286 -6.88 15.75 1.98
CA GLU A 286 -8.24 15.37 2.38
C GLU A 286 -8.46 13.86 2.39
N GLU A 287 -8.02 13.14 1.36
CA GLU A 287 -8.31 11.70 1.19
C GLU A 287 -7.31 10.77 1.91
N THR A 288 -6.12 11.27 2.29
CA THR A 288 -5.03 10.45 2.84
C THR A 288 -4.84 10.69 4.33
N SER A 289 -4.75 9.62 5.12
CA SER A 289 -4.43 9.74 6.54
C SER A 289 -3.00 10.27 6.75
N ILE A 290 -2.78 11.00 7.84
CA ILE A 290 -1.44 11.57 8.16
C ILE A 290 -0.39 10.46 8.32
N ALA A 291 -0.76 9.34 8.96
CA ALA A 291 0.13 8.19 9.09
C ALA A 291 0.58 7.65 7.72
N ARG A 292 -0.35 7.58 6.76
CA ARG A 292 -0.05 7.18 5.38
C ARG A 292 0.75 8.23 4.62
N ALA A 293 0.51 9.52 4.85
CA ALA A 293 1.28 10.60 4.25
C ALA A 293 2.77 10.53 4.65
N VAL A 294 3.05 10.21 5.91
CA VAL A 294 4.43 9.98 6.37
C VAL A 294 5.07 8.80 5.63
N GLU A 295 4.37 7.67 5.48
CA GLU A 295 4.88 6.51 4.71
C GLU A 295 5.12 6.84 3.23
N ASP A 296 4.25 7.65 2.62
CA ASP A 296 4.45 8.11 1.25
C ASP A 296 5.69 8.99 1.11
N ILE A 297 5.93 9.90 2.06
CA ILE A 297 7.15 10.72 2.11
C ILE A 297 8.40 9.83 2.18
N GLU A 298 8.39 8.78 3.02
CA GLU A 298 9.49 7.83 3.10
C GLU A 298 9.76 7.15 1.76
N VAL A 299 8.72 6.74 1.03
CA VAL A 299 8.89 6.13 -0.30
C VAL A 299 9.41 7.17 -1.31
N LEU A 300 8.86 8.38 -1.32
CA LEU A 300 9.32 9.46 -2.21
C LEU A 300 10.80 9.82 -2.01
N GLU A 301 11.30 9.79 -0.76
CA GLU A 301 12.72 10.02 -0.46
C GLU A 301 13.64 8.90 -0.97
N THR A 302 13.11 7.68 -1.15
CA THR A 302 13.90 6.55 -1.69
C THR A 302 13.95 6.56 -3.22
N ILE A 303 12.86 6.91 -3.91
CA ILE A 303 12.85 6.92 -5.38
C ILE A 303 13.68 8.07 -5.97
N GLY A 304 13.69 9.25 -5.36
CA GLY A 304 14.39 10.43 -5.91
C GLY A 304 15.92 10.33 -5.97
N ARG A 305 16.56 9.36 -5.31
CA ARG A 305 18.04 9.29 -5.21
C ARG A 305 18.69 8.25 -6.13
N ASN A 306 18.07 7.09 -6.34
CA ASN A 306 18.67 5.97 -7.08
C ASN A 306 17.65 5.06 -7.81
N ASN A 307 16.34 5.26 -7.64
CA ASN A 307 15.35 4.27 -8.04
C ASN A 307 14.11 4.94 -8.64
N ARG A 308 13.72 4.68 -9.89
CA ARG A 308 12.67 5.49 -10.54
C ARG A 308 11.24 5.12 -10.15
N PHE A 309 11.07 4.01 -9.44
CA PHE A 309 9.78 3.41 -9.16
C PHE A 309 9.75 2.63 -7.85
N ASP A 310 8.66 2.78 -7.08
CA ASP A 310 8.27 1.84 -6.04
C ASP A 310 6.74 1.76 -5.96
N CYS A 311 6.21 0.80 -5.22
CA CYS A 311 4.78 0.71 -5.00
C CYS A 311 4.44 0.19 -3.61
N ASP A 312 3.20 0.39 -3.19
CA ASP A 312 2.74 -0.12 -1.92
C ASP A 312 1.26 -0.49 -1.94
N ILE A 313 0.90 -1.47 -1.11
CA ILE A 313 -0.47 -2.00 -1.01
C ILE A 313 -0.93 -1.88 0.44
N TYR A 314 -2.09 -1.26 0.65
CA TYR A 314 -2.63 -0.98 1.98
C TYR A 314 -4.16 -0.83 1.96
N GLN A 315 -4.74 -0.69 3.14
CA GLN A 315 -6.15 -0.37 3.35
C GLN A 315 -6.27 0.75 4.39
N GLU A 316 -7.11 1.73 4.13
CA GLU A 316 -7.56 2.69 5.14
C GLU A 316 -8.77 2.14 5.90
N LYS A 317 -9.09 2.74 7.06
CA LYS A 317 -10.21 2.29 7.93
C LYS A 317 -11.55 2.13 7.19
N ASN A 318 -11.84 3.05 6.28
CA ASN A 318 -13.08 3.02 5.49
C ASN A 318 -13.07 1.96 4.39
N ASP A 319 -11.88 1.54 3.93
CA ASP A 319 -11.75 0.58 2.83
C ASP A 319 -12.11 -0.84 3.28
N GLN A 320 -11.75 -1.21 4.51
CA GLN A 320 -12.05 -2.53 5.09
C GLN A 320 -13.55 -2.85 5.03
N ARG A 321 -14.40 -1.86 5.37
CA ARG A 321 -15.86 -2.00 5.30
C ARG A 321 -16.38 -2.19 3.88
N LEU A 322 -15.65 -1.67 2.89
CA LEU A 322 -16.02 -1.71 1.47
C LEU A 322 -15.34 -2.87 0.72
N GLY A 323 -14.47 -3.64 1.36
CA GLY A 323 -13.67 -4.68 0.70
C GLY A 323 -12.67 -4.11 -0.32
N ILE A 324 -12.26 -2.85 -0.16
CA ILE A 324 -11.35 -2.19 -1.09
C ILE A 324 -9.92 -2.34 -0.60
N THR A 325 -8.98 -2.57 -1.51
CA THR A 325 -7.54 -2.47 -1.26
C THR A 325 -6.95 -1.37 -2.15
N ARG A 326 -6.07 -0.54 -1.61
CA ARG A 326 -5.38 0.50 -2.38
C ARG A 326 -4.00 0.01 -2.80
N LEU A 327 -3.65 0.24 -4.06
CA LEU A 327 -2.29 0.13 -4.59
C LEU A 327 -1.80 1.52 -4.95
N ARG A 328 -0.70 1.99 -4.34
CA ARG A 328 0.00 3.21 -4.73
C ARG A 328 1.24 2.86 -5.54
N MET A 329 1.41 3.51 -6.67
CA MET A 329 2.59 3.42 -7.52
C MET A 329 3.28 4.79 -7.52
N PHE A 330 4.50 4.85 -7.00
CA PHE A 330 5.32 6.05 -6.87
C PHE A 330 6.31 6.09 -8.03
N GLN A 331 6.34 7.21 -8.74
CA GLN A 331 7.00 7.32 -10.03
C GLN A 331 7.76 8.63 -10.13
N SER A 332 9.05 8.57 -10.48
CA SER A 332 9.83 9.77 -10.84
C SER A 332 9.73 10.11 -12.32
N ASP A 333 9.38 9.13 -13.16
CA ASP A 333 8.99 9.33 -14.56
C ASP A 333 7.52 8.89 -14.69
N ASN A 334 6.65 9.75 -15.24
CA ASN A 334 5.22 9.46 -15.31
C ASN A 334 4.94 8.29 -16.27
N LEU A 335 4.63 7.11 -15.73
CA LEU A 335 4.23 5.94 -16.52
C LEU A 335 2.81 6.15 -17.04
N LEU A 336 2.58 5.85 -18.31
CA LEU A 336 1.25 5.99 -18.90
C LEU A 336 0.30 4.94 -18.31
N LEU A 337 -0.96 5.31 -18.15
CA LEU A 337 -1.99 4.38 -17.67
C LEU A 337 -2.12 3.16 -18.61
N SER A 338 -1.89 3.35 -19.91
CA SER A 338 -1.84 2.27 -20.92
C SER A 338 -0.75 1.24 -20.65
N ASP A 339 0.31 1.62 -19.95
CA ASP A 339 1.43 0.73 -19.62
C ASP A 339 1.19 0.04 -18.28
N ILE A 340 0.52 0.72 -17.34
CA ILE A 340 0.26 0.20 -15.99
C ILE A 340 -0.90 -0.82 -15.99
N LEU A 341 -2.02 -0.52 -16.64
CA LEU A 341 -3.22 -1.38 -16.58
C LEU A 341 -2.94 -2.84 -17.02
N PRO A 342 -2.18 -3.10 -18.10
CA PRO A 342 -1.81 -4.46 -18.46
C PRO A 342 -1.02 -5.19 -17.38
N ILE A 343 -0.16 -4.49 -16.61
CA ILE A 343 0.57 -5.10 -15.48
C ILE A 343 -0.42 -5.59 -14.43
N LEU A 344 -1.38 -4.74 -14.05
CA LEU A 344 -2.36 -5.07 -13.00
C LEU A 344 -3.30 -6.20 -13.45
N ASP A 345 -3.74 -6.20 -14.72
CA ASP A 345 -4.58 -7.27 -15.28
C ASP A 345 -3.84 -8.60 -15.41
N ASN A 346 -2.54 -8.58 -15.74
CA ASN A 346 -1.72 -9.78 -15.76
C ASN A 346 -1.46 -10.35 -14.36
N PHE A 347 -1.58 -9.56 -13.29
CA PHE A 347 -1.69 -10.10 -11.92
C PHE A 347 -3.11 -10.53 -11.53
N GLY A 348 -4.10 -10.28 -12.39
CA GLY A 348 -5.50 -10.62 -12.16
C GLY A 348 -6.22 -9.65 -11.22
N LEU A 349 -5.66 -8.45 -10.98
CA LEU A 349 -6.24 -7.46 -10.08
C LEU A 349 -7.46 -6.81 -10.72
N ILE A 350 -8.56 -6.70 -9.97
CA ILE A 350 -9.78 -6.04 -10.43
C ILE A 350 -9.72 -4.57 -10.01
N VAL A 351 -9.32 -3.71 -10.94
CA VAL A 351 -9.20 -2.26 -10.72
C VAL A 351 -10.58 -1.61 -10.87
N ILE A 352 -11.00 -0.84 -9.86
CA ILE A 352 -12.24 -0.07 -9.86
C ILE A 352 -12.01 1.27 -10.57
N ASP A 353 -11.00 2.02 -10.10
CA ASP A 353 -10.59 3.30 -10.65
C ASP A 353 -9.17 3.68 -10.21
N GLN A 354 -8.72 4.84 -10.69
CA GLN A 354 -7.38 5.38 -10.45
C GLN A 354 -7.44 6.90 -10.20
N PHE A 355 -6.56 7.36 -9.30
CA PHE A 355 -6.38 8.78 -8.99
C PHE A 355 -4.88 9.12 -9.00
N PRO A 356 -4.42 10.00 -9.91
CA PRO A 356 -3.05 10.50 -9.88
C PRO A 356 -2.92 11.64 -8.86
N THR A 357 -1.82 11.67 -8.13
CA THR A 357 -1.41 12.80 -7.30
C THR A 357 -0.02 13.23 -7.75
N THR A 358 0.07 14.45 -8.27
CA THR A 358 1.33 15.08 -8.59
C THR A 358 1.92 15.70 -7.31
N VAL A 359 3.17 15.37 -7.00
CA VAL A 359 3.88 15.86 -5.82
C VAL A 359 4.99 16.80 -6.26
N HIS A 360 4.90 18.06 -5.85
CA HIS A 360 5.84 19.10 -6.21
C HIS A 360 6.75 19.47 -5.03
N VAL A 361 7.94 18.87 -4.98
CA VAL A 361 8.95 19.23 -3.97
C VAL A 361 9.88 20.31 -4.54
N PRO A 362 10.00 21.48 -3.90
CA PRO A 362 10.87 22.56 -4.37
C PRO A 362 12.31 22.08 -4.65
N GLY A 363 12.82 22.40 -5.83
CA GLY A 363 14.19 22.05 -6.24
C GLY A 363 14.40 20.58 -6.64
N ARG A 364 13.33 19.78 -6.79
CA ARG A 364 13.39 18.39 -7.27
C ARG A 364 12.52 18.20 -8.51
N SER A 365 12.80 17.14 -9.26
CA SER A 365 11.89 16.67 -10.30
C SER A 365 10.53 16.30 -9.71
N GLU A 366 9.48 16.56 -10.49
CA GLU A 366 8.12 16.19 -10.14
C GLU A 366 8.00 14.66 -9.98
N ASN A 367 7.27 14.21 -8.95
CA ASN A 367 6.94 12.81 -8.78
C ASN A 367 5.42 12.61 -8.85
N THR A 368 4.99 11.45 -9.33
CA THR A 368 3.58 11.07 -9.40
C THR A 368 3.30 9.89 -8.47
N ILE A 369 2.22 9.99 -7.70
CA ILE A 369 1.62 8.88 -6.97
C ILE A 369 0.33 8.47 -7.69
N ALA A 370 0.34 7.35 -8.39
CA ALA A 370 -0.87 6.76 -8.96
C ALA A 370 -1.52 5.83 -7.93
N THR A 371 -2.69 6.22 -7.40
CA THR A 371 -3.46 5.41 -6.44
C THR A 371 -4.57 4.66 -7.18
N PHE A 372 -4.54 3.33 -7.13
CA PHE A 372 -5.54 2.43 -7.69
C PHE A 372 -6.41 1.87 -6.57
N ARG A 373 -7.72 1.82 -6.76
CA ARG A 373 -8.63 1.06 -5.89
C ARG A 373 -8.90 -0.31 -6.50
N ILE A 374 -8.65 -1.35 -5.73
CA ILE A 374 -8.76 -2.75 -6.15
C ILE A 374 -9.87 -3.40 -5.34
N SER A 375 -10.86 -4.01 -6.00
CA SER A 375 -11.96 -4.73 -5.33
C SER A 375 -11.62 -6.18 -4.98
N GLY A 376 -10.58 -6.74 -5.61
CA GLY A 376 -10.17 -8.12 -5.40
C GLY A 376 -9.36 -8.66 -6.57
N VAL A 377 -9.38 -9.97 -6.72
CA VAL A 377 -8.60 -10.72 -7.71
C VAL A 377 -9.51 -11.65 -8.48
N GLN A 378 -9.34 -11.71 -9.80
CA GLN A 378 -10.20 -12.48 -10.71
C GLN A 378 -10.26 -13.96 -10.32
N GLY A 379 -11.43 -14.40 -9.87
CA GLY A 379 -11.72 -15.79 -9.51
C GLY A 379 -10.98 -16.28 -8.26
N LEU A 380 -10.58 -15.37 -7.36
CA LEU A 380 -9.89 -15.69 -6.11
C LEU A 380 -10.44 -14.84 -4.96
N ASP A 381 -10.80 -15.50 -3.86
CA ASP A 381 -11.09 -14.85 -2.58
C ASP A 381 -9.81 -14.84 -1.72
N ILE A 382 -9.06 -13.75 -1.77
CA ILE A 382 -7.77 -13.62 -1.09
C ILE A 382 -7.58 -12.24 -0.46
N ASP A 383 -6.93 -12.22 0.70
CA ASP A 383 -6.48 -10.98 1.32
C ASP A 383 -5.17 -10.49 0.68
N LEU A 384 -5.30 -9.43 -0.14
CA LEU A 384 -4.17 -8.77 -0.79
C LEU A 384 -3.21 -8.12 0.21
N THR A 385 -3.69 -7.64 1.36
CA THR A 385 -2.82 -7.02 2.36
C THR A 385 -1.90 -8.05 3.02
N ALA A 386 -2.40 -9.26 3.27
CA ALA A 386 -1.56 -10.36 3.73
C ALA A 386 -0.50 -10.79 2.69
N ARG A 387 -0.66 -10.40 1.40
CA ARG A 387 0.25 -10.71 0.27
C ARG A 387 1.00 -9.47 -0.23
N ARG A 388 0.91 -8.35 0.50
CA ARG A 388 1.50 -7.04 0.19
C ARG A 388 2.92 -7.13 -0.34
N ASN A 389 3.84 -7.73 0.43
CA ASN A 389 5.26 -7.77 0.06
C ASN A 389 5.49 -8.56 -1.23
N ARG A 390 4.77 -9.67 -1.42
CA ARG A 390 4.92 -10.53 -2.60
C ARG A 390 4.48 -9.80 -3.86
N LEU A 391 3.30 -9.16 -3.82
CA LEU A 391 2.75 -8.42 -4.95
C LEU A 391 3.57 -7.15 -5.24
N ARG A 392 3.98 -6.40 -4.20
CA ARG A 392 4.89 -5.24 -4.34
C ARG A 392 6.18 -5.62 -5.07
N ASN A 393 6.85 -6.68 -4.62
CA ASN A 393 8.11 -7.12 -5.22
C ASN A 393 7.94 -7.55 -6.68
N ALA A 394 6.81 -8.16 -7.02
CA ALA A 394 6.53 -8.59 -8.38
C ALA A 394 6.16 -7.45 -9.33
N ILE A 395 5.34 -6.49 -8.88
CA ILE A 395 5.05 -5.28 -9.66
C ILE A 395 6.35 -4.53 -9.95
N ARG A 396 7.22 -4.37 -8.94
CA ARG A 396 8.57 -3.80 -9.14
C ARG A 396 9.36 -4.60 -10.17
N ALA A 397 9.39 -5.93 -10.06
CA ALA A 397 10.12 -6.80 -11.00
C ALA A 397 9.63 -6.63 -12.44
N VAL A 398 8.32 -6.45 -12.68
CA VAL A 398 7.79 -6.18 -14.01
C VAL A 398 8.21 -4.78 -14.50
N VAL A 399 8.08 -3.76 -13.66
CA VAL A 399 8.41 -2.36 -14.04
C VAL A 399 9.89 -2.17 -14.36
N VAL A 400 10.79 -2.82 -13.61
CA VAL A 400 12.24 -2.75 -13.87
C VAL A 400 12.72 -3.75 -14.94
N GLY A 401 11.81 -4.55 -15.51
CA GLY A 401 12.12 -5.50 -16.59
C GLY A 401 12.78 -6.82 -16.15
N ALA A 402 12.74 -7.14 -14.85
CA ALA A 402 13.21 -8.42 -14.28
C ALA A 402 12.21 -9.58 -14.49
N MET A 403 10.94 -9.26 -14.73
CA MET A 403 9.86 -10.21 -14.99
C MET A 403 9.09 -9.81 -16.25
N SER A 404 8.64 -10.78 -17.04
CA SER A 404 7.78 -10.50 -18.20
C SER A 404 6.39 -10.02 -17.74
N ASN A 405 5.77 -9.13 -18.52
CA ASN A 405 4.38 -8.73 -18.31
C ASN A 405 3.45 -9.67 -19.11
N ASP A 406 3.07 -10.81 -18.54
CA ASP A 406 2.24 -11.79 -19.22
C ASP A 406 1.26 -12.52 -18.27
N PRO A 407 0.25 -13.24 -18.79
CA PRO A 407 -0.81 -13.85 -17.97
C PRO A 407 -0.34 -14.86 -16.92
N LEU A 408 0.87 -15.43 -17.02
CA LEU A 408 1.43 -16.30 -15.98
C LEU A 408 1.68 -15.56 -14.66
N ASN A 409 1.72 -14.23 -14.67
CA ASN A 409 1.88 -13.40 -13.48
C ASN A 409 0.78 -13.68 -12.44
N ARG A 410 -0.41 -14.15 -12.86
CA ARG A 410 -1.51 -14.60 -11.98
C ARG A 410 -1.13 -15.79 -11.10
N LEU A 411 -0.12 -16.59 -11.49
CA LEU A 411 0.40 -17.69 -10.65
C LEU A 411 0.93 -17.19 -9.31
N LEU A 412 1.40 -15.94 -9.22
CA LEU A 412 1.87 -15.38 -7.96
C LEU A 412 0.83 -15.47 -6.85
N LEU A 413 -0.43 -15.21 -7.20
CA LEU A 413 -1.56 -15.22 -6.26
C LEU A 413 -2.27 -16.59 -6.27
N ARG A 414 -2.45 -17.20 -7.44
CA ARG A 414 -3.14 -18.52 -7.56
C ARG A 414 -2.35 -19.67 -6.95
N ALA A 415 -1.03 -19.70 -7.13
CA ALA A 415 -0.16 -20.73 -6.58
C ALA A 415 0.52 -20.30 -5.26
N ASP A 416 0.30 -19.06 -4.80
CA ASP A 416 0.97 -18.43 -3.65
C ASP A 416 2.52 -18.47 -3.72
N ILE A 417 3.09 -18.42 -4.93
CA ILE A 417 4.54 -18.49 -5.18
C ILE A 417 5.15 -17.10 -5.42
N PRO A 418 6.40 -16.83 -5.02
CA PRO A 418 7.04 -15.55 -5.30
C PRO A 418 7.38 -15.40 -6.80
N TRP A 419 7.59 -14.17 -7.25
CA TRP A 419 7.81 -13.87 -8.67
C TRP A 419 9.00 -14.61 -9.33
N PRO A 420 10.14 -14.91 -8.65
CA PRO A 420 11.20 -15.67 -9.29
C PRO A 420 10.74 -17.07 -9.72
N ASN A 421 9.82 -17.67 -8.95
CA ASN A 421 9.23 -18.97 -9.28
C ASN A 421 8.26 -18.86 -10.46
N VAL A 422 7.56 -17.74 -10.63
CA VAL A 422 6.77 -17.50 -11.85
C VAL A 422 7.69 -17.44 -13.07
N VAL A 423 8.83 -16.74 -12.97
CA VAL A 423 9.86 -16.69 -14.03
C VAL A 423 10.41 -18.09 -14.34
N LEU A 424 10.62 -18.93 -13.33
CA LEU A 424 11.04 -20.33 -13.50
C LEU A 424 10.02 -21.13 -14.32
N ILE A 425 8.75 -21.04 -13.99
CA ILE A 425 7.68 -21.74 -14.71
C ILE A 425 7.57 -21.21 -16.15
N ALA A 426 7.67 -19.90 -16.34
CA ALA A 426 7.71 -19.29 -17.67
C ALA A 426 8.92 -19.79 -18.49
N ALA A 427 10.09 -19.95 -17.89
CA ALA A 427 11.29 -20.49 -18.55
C ALA A 427 11.09 -21.95 -18.99
N TYR A 428 10.56 -22.81 -18.12
CA TYR A 428 10.26 -24.20 -18.48
C TYR A 428 9.21 -24.29 -19.59
N SER A 429 8.14 -23.49 -19.53
CA SER A 429 7.12 -23.44 -20.59
C SER A 429 7.71 -22.97 -21.93
N ASN A 430 8.58 -21.96 -21.92
CA ASN A 430 9.27 -21.50 -23.12
C ASN A 430 10.26 -22.53 -23.68
N TYR A 431 10.97 -23.26 -22.83
CA TYR A 431 11.84 -24.35 -23.27
C TYR A 431 11.03 -25.53 -23.82
N ALA A 432 9.92 -25.92 -23.19
CA ALA A 432 9.01 -26.95 -23.70
C ALA A 432 8.49 -26.61 -25.10
N ARG A 433 8.21 -25.33 -25.38
CA ARG A 433 7.87 -24.86 -26.72
C ARG A 433 9.01 -25.07 -27.73
N GLN A 434 10.26 -24.84 -27.33
CA GLN A 434 11.44 -25.14 -28.17
C GLN A 434 11.62 -26.65 -28.46
N LEU A 435 11.05 -27.52 -27.65
CA LEU A 435 11.02 -28.98 -27.88
C LEU A 435 9.86 -29.42 -28.80
N GLY A 436 9.02 -28.49 -29.27
CA GLY A 436 7.89 -28.81 -30.14
C GLY A 436 6.63 -29.26 -29.39
N MET A 437 6.42 -28.77 -28.16
CA MET A 437 5.16 -28.99 -27.44
C MET A 437 3.96 -28.59 -28.34
N PRO A 438 2.98 -29.47 -28.57
CA PRO A 438 1.97 -29.30 -29.62
C PRO A 438 0.87 -28.29 -29.26
N TYR A 439 0.92 -27.70 -28.07
CA TYR A 439 -0.09 -26.80 -27.54
C TYR A 439 0.37 -25.34 -27.62
N GLY A 440 -0.54 -24.46 -28.03
CA GLY A 440 -0.29 -23.03 -28.09
C GLY A 440 -0.04 -22.41 -26.71
N GLN A 441 0.69 -21.30 -26.68
CA GLN A 441 1.01 -20.60 -25.43
C GLN A 441 -0.22 -20.24 -24.58
N PRO A 442 -1.34 -19.72 -25.14
CA PRO A 442 -2.54 -19.42 -24.34
C PRO A 442 -3.11 -20.65 -23.61
N THR A 443 -3.18 -21.79 -24.30
CA THR A 443 -3.66 -23.06 -23.71
C THR A 443 -2.75 -23.54 -22.58
N VAL A 444 -1.43 -23.48 -22.79
CA VAL A 444 -0.47 -23.84 -21.74
C VAL A 444 -0.60 -22.92 -20.53
N GLN A 445 -0.76 -21.61 -20.75
CA GLN A 445 -0.95 -20.64 -19.67
C GLN A 445 -2.23 -20.93 -18.88
N GLU A 446 -3.35 -21.18 -19.56
CA GLU A 446 -4.62 -21.53 -18.93
C GLU A 446 -4.51 -22.79 -18.06
N ILE A 447 -3.88 -23.85 -18.59
CA ILE A 447 -3.64 -25.10 -17.85
C ILE A 447 -2.83 -24.85 -16.58
N LEU A 448 -1.72 -24.10 -16.68
CA LEU A 448 -0.89 -23.79 -15.52
C LEU A 448 -1.64 -22.96 -14.47
N LEU A 449 -2.51 -22.04 -14.90
CA LEU A 449 -3.35 -21.24 -14.01
C LEU A 449 -4.48 -22.02 -13.35
N ARG A 450 -5.01 -23.03 -14.05
CA ARG A 450 -6.05 -23.94 -13.55
C ARG A 450 -5.49 -24.91 -12.51
N HIS A 451 -4.30 -25.45 -12.76
CA HIS A 451 -3.60 -26.42 -11.91
C HIS A 451 -2.48 -25.76 -11.08
N ALA A 452 -2.81 -24.64 -10.44
CA ALA A 452 -1.84 -23.80 -9.73
C ALA A 452 -1.22 -24.48 -8.50
N ASP A 453 -1.93 -25.44 -7.91
CA ASP A 453 -1.45 -26.32 -6.84
C ASP A 453 -0.33 -27.27 -7.34
N ILE A 454 -0.49 -27.86 -8.53
CA ILE A 454 0.56 -28.66 -9.17
C ILE A 454 1.77 -27.79 -9.54
N VAL A 455 1.53 -26.56 -10.00
CA VAL A 455 2.60 -25.58 -10.24
C VAL A 455 3.38 -25.28 -8.95
N ARG A 456 2.68 -25.09 -7.82
CA ARG A 456 3.34 -24.94 -6.51
C ARG A 456 4.18 -26.18 -6.17
N ALA A 457 3.63 -27.38 -6.31
CA ALA A 457 4.35 -28.63 -6.05
C ALA A 457 5.58 -28.83 -6.96
N LEU A 458 5.52 -28.41 -8.23
CA LEU A 458 6.67 -28.35 -9.12
C LEU A 458 7.78 -27.46 -8.58
N THR A 459 7.42 -26.29 -8.06
CA THR A 459 8.41 -25.37 -7.47
C THR A 459 8.99 -25.90 -6.15
N GLU A 460 8.23 -26.67 -5.39
CA GLU A 460 8.71 -27.35 -4.17
C GLU A 460 9.69 -28.47 -4.50
N LEU A 461 9.42 -29.27 -5.54
CA LEU A 461 10.37 -30.26 -6.07
C LEU A 461 11.66 -29.58 -6.54
N PHE A 462 11.54 -28.51 -7.33
CA PHE A 462 12.70 -27.74 -7.78
C PHE A 462 13.52 -27.22 -6.60
N ARG A 463 12.85 -26.67 -5.58
CA ARG A 463 13.51 -26.20 -4.35
C ARG A 463 14.24 -27.31 -3.62
N ALA A 464 13.61 -28.47 -3.43
CA ALA A 464 14.24 -29.63 -2.81
C ALA A 464 15.52 -30.07 -3.54
N LYS A 465 15.57 -29.92 -4.87
CA LYS A 465 16.73 -30.29 -5.70
C LYS A 465 17.86 -29.25 -5.63
N PHE A 466 17.54 -27.95 -5.61
CA PHE A 466 18.50 -26.90 -5.95
C PHE A 466 18.73 -25.82 -4.88
N ASP A 467 17.91 -25.73 -3.84
CA ASP A 467 18.08 -24.72 -2.79
C ASP A 467 19.31 -25.03 -1.91
N PRO A 468 20.37 -24.19 -1.93
CA PRO A 468 21.58 -24.45 -1.14
C PRO A 468 21.35 -24.27 0.36
N GLU A 469 20.30 -23.56 0.79
CA GLU A 469 20.02 -23.28 2.21
C GLU A 469 19.30 -24.43 2.93
N ILE A 470 18.82 -25.46 2.19
CA ILE A 470 18.19 -26.63 2.81
C ILE A 470 19.27 -27.52 3.46
N GLU A 471 19.17 -27.79 4.76
CA GLU A 471 20.10 -28.66 5.49
C GLU A 471 20.23 -30.06 4.86
N GLY A 472 21.40 -30.69 5.04
CA GLY A 472 21.72 -32.00 4.47
C GLY A 472 22.57 -31.92 3.19
N GLN A 473 23.56 -31.03 3.15
CA GLN A 473 24.60 -31.02 2.11
C GLN A 473 25.96 -30.53 2.63
N THR A 474 27.01 -31.10 2.06
CA THR A 474 28.37 -30.53 1.97
C THR A 474 28.63 -30.05 0.54
N ALA A 475 29.63 -29.20 0.33
CA ALA A 475 29.91 -28.47 -0.92
C ALA A 475 30.00 -29.29 -2.24
N THR A 476 30.00 -30.62 -2.19
CA THR A 476 30.25 -31.51 -3.34
C THR A 476 29.29 -32.69 -3.48
N GLN A 477 28.36 -32.94 -2.54
CA GLN A 477 27.48 -34.12 -2.58
C GLN A 477 26.09 -33.86 -2.01
N VAL A 478 25.08 -34.46 -2.64
CA VAL A 478 23.70 -34.56 -2.13
C VAL A 478 23.68 -35.63 -1.04
N ASP A 479 23.47 -35.26 0.22
CA ASP A 479 23.31 -36.22 1.33
C ASP A 479 21.99 -37.02 1.18
N GLU A 480 21.92 -38.20 1.80
CA GLU A 480 20.75 -39.08 1.83
C GLU A 480 19.48 -38.35 2.28
N ARG A 481 19.60 -37.42 3.24
CA ARG A 481 18.46 -36.62 3.73
C ARG A 481 17.80 -35.79 2.63
N ARG A 482 18.60 -35.19 1.74
CA ARG A 482 18.06 -34.43 0.62
C ARG A 482 17.48 -35.35 -0.44
N LEU A 483 18.11 -36.50 -0.72
CA LEU A 483 17.54 -37.51 -1.61
C LEU A 483 16.15 -37.96 -1.13
N GLN A 484 15.97 -38.17 0.18
CA GLN A 484 14.68 -38.48 0.78
C GLN A 484 13.67 -37.33 0.64
N LEU A 485 14.10 -36.07 0.84
CA LEU A 485 13.24 -34.91 0.64
C LEU A 485 12.77 -34.81 -0.82
N VAL A 486 13.69 -34.92 -1.77
CA VAL A 486 13.40 -34.90 -3.22
C VAL A 486 12.44 -36.04 -3.58
N GLU A 487 12.66 -37.25 -3.06
CA GLU A 487 11.77 -38.38 -3.32
C GLU A 487 10.38 -38.17 -2.71
N ARG A 488 10.29 -37.57 -1.52
CA ARG A 488 9.01 -37.23 -0.89
C ARG A 488 8.23 -36.20 -1.70
N THR A 489 8.88 -35.10 -2.13
CA THR A 489 8.23 -34.06 -2.94
C THR A 489 7.86 -34.59 -4.32
N ARG A 490 8.71 -35.43 -4.93
CA ARG A 490 8.43 -36.14 -6.17
C ARG A 490 7.16 -36.98 -6.06
N ARG A 491 7.05 -37.85 -5.05
CA ARG A 491 5.86 -38.70 -4.84
C ARG A 491 4.60 -37.88 -4.66
N ALA A 492 4.66 -36.82 -3.83
CA ALA A 492 3.53 -35.93 -3.61
C ALA A 492 3.05 -35.28 -4.92
N LEU A 493 3.98 -34.81 -5.75
CA LEU A 493 3.66 -34.22 -7.05
C LEU A 493 3.08 -35.27 -8.03
N VAL A 494 3.66 -36.47 -8.09
CA VAL A 494 3.15 -37.55 -8.96
C VAL A 494 1.71 -37.92 -8.60
N LEU A 495 1.38 -38.01 -7.31
CA LEU A 495 0.00 -38.26 -6.86
C LEU A 495 -0.97 -37.16 -7.30
N GLN A 496 -0.54 -35.89 -7.29
CA GLN A 496 -1.37 -34.79 -7.82
C GLN A 496 -1.54 -34.90 -9.35
N LEU A 497 -0.47 -35.24 -10.08
CA LEU A 497 -0.54 -35.46 -11.53
C LEU A 497 -1.47 -36.62 -11.90
N GLU A 498 -1.56 -37.66 -11.08
CA GLU A 498 -2.50 -38.78 -11.27
C GLU A 498 -3.98 -38.36 -11.11
N SER A 499 -4.24 -37.26 -10.40
CA SER A 499 -5.60 -36.73 -10.22
C SER A 499 -6.08 -35.83 -11.36
N VAL A 500 -5.21 -35.52 -12.33
CA VAL A 500 -5.55 -34.72 -13.51
C VAL A 500 -6.40 -35.56 -14.46
N ASP A 501 -7.62 -35.09 -14.72
CA ASP A 501 -8.69 -35.81 -15.41
C ASP A 501 -8.73 -35.58 -16.93
N ASP A 502 -8.01 -34.56 -17.43
CA ASP A 502 -7.90 -34.27 -18.86
C ASP A 502 -6.49 -34.52 -19.43
N LEU A 503 -6.43 -35.20 -20.57
CA LEU A 503 -5.18 -35.62 -21.22
C LEU A 503 -4.27 -34.44 -21.59
N THR A 504 -4.86 -33.31 -21.97
CA THR A 504 -4.09 -32.14 -22.43
C THR A 504 -3.34 -31.50 -21.27
N SER A 505 -4.02 -31.27 -20.14
CA SER A 505 -3.40 -30.80 -18.90
C SER A 505 -2.35 -31.78 -18.41
N ASP A 506 -2.66 -33.07 -18.38
CA ASP A 506 -1.70 -34.10 -17.94
C ASP A 506 -0.41 -34.04 -18.77
N GLN A 507 -0.51 -33.97 -20.10
CA GLN A 507 0.66 -33.89 -20.97
C GLN A 507 1.51 -32.63 -20.74
N VAL A 508 0.87 -31.46 -20.58
CA VAL A 508 1.59 -30.21 -20.31
C VAL A 508 2.29 -30.28 -18.96
N LEU A 509 1.59 -30.67 -17.90
CA LEU A 509 2.12 -30.72 -16.55
C LEU A 509 3.23 -31.77 -16.41
N ARG A 510 3.05 -32.96 -17.00
CA ARG A 510 4.10 -34.00 -17.03
C ARG A 510 5.32 -33.59 -17.85
N THR A 511 5.14 -32.77 -18.90
CA THR A 511 6.27 -32.20 -19.64
C THR A 511 7.08 -31.28 -18.74
N LEU A 512 6.45 -30.35 -18.02
CA LEU A 512 7.16 -29.47 -17.09
C LEU A 512 7.82 -30.25 -15.94
N TYR A 513 7.13 -31.24 -15.37
CA TYR A 513 7.70 -32.15 -14.38
C TYR A 513 8.97 -32.85 -14.89
N ASN A 514 8.92 -33.43 -16.09
CA ASN A 514 10.07 -34.10 -16.69
C ASN A 514 11.24 -33.13 -16.93
N LEU A 515 10.97 -31.87 -17.29
CA LEU A 515 12.01 -30.85 -17.42
C LEU A 515 12.66 -30.47 -16.09
N VAL A 516 11.89 -30.36 -15.00
CA VAL A 516 12.43 -30.17 -13.64
C VAL A 516 13.32 -31.36 -13.25
N GLU A 517 12.88 -32.58 -13.56
CA GLU A 517 13.65 -33.79 -13.30
C GLU A 517 14.96 -33.84 -14.10
N ALA A 518 14.92 -33.47 -15.38
CA ALA A 518 16.07 -33.46 -16.27
C ALA A 518 17.02 -32.27 -16.06
N THR A 519 16.66 -31.30 -15.21
CA THR A 519 17.56 -30.20 -14.85
C THR A 519 18.69 -30.75 -13.96
N VAL A 520 19.94 -30.41 -14.29
CA VAL A 520 21.15 -30.86 -13.56
C VAL A 520 21.91 -29.73 -12.86
N ARG A 521 21.76 -28.49 -13.34
CA ARG A 521 22.32 -27.27 -12.71
C ARG A 521 21.43 -26.07 -13.00
N THR A 522 21.47 -25.08 -12.11
CA THR A 522 20.78 -23.81 -12.28
C THR A 522 21.46 -22.71 -11.46
N ASN A 523 21.39 -21.47 -11.95
CA ASN A 523 21.79 -20.29 -11.17
C ASN A 523 20.63 -19.74 -10.31
N PHE A 524 19.47 -20.42 -10.26
CA PHE A 524 18.25 -19.86 -9.66
C PHE A 524 18.45 -19.23 -8.27
N TYR A 525 19.23 -19.89 -7.40
CA TYR A 525 19.51 -19.50 -6.02
C TYR A 525 20.79 -18.67 -5.83
N SER A 526 21.62 -18.53 -6.87
CA SER A 526 22.88 -17.77 -6.81
C SER A 526 22.76 -16.35 -7.37
N ARG A 527 21.61 -16.00 -7.96
CA ARG A 527 21.35 -14.70 -8.58
C ARG A 527 21.02 -13.62 -7.55
N ASP A 528 21.57 -12.43 -7.75
CA ASP A 528 20.98 -11.22 -7.17
C ASP A 528 19.78 -10.79 -8.02
N ASN A 529 18.58 -11.11 -7.53
CA ASN A 529 17.33 -10.77 -8.23
C ASN A 529 17.08 -9.26 -8.38
N ASN A 530 17.95 -8.38 -7.87
CA ASN A 530 17.91 -6.93 -8.11
C ASN A 530 18.88 -6.47 -9.21
N GLN A 531 19.82 -7.32 -9.65
CA GLN A 531 20.87 -6.96 -10.63
C GLN A 531 20.95 -7.94 -11.79
N ASP A 532 20.86 -9.25 -11.51
CA ASP A 532 21.02 -10.34 -12.47
C ASP A 532 19.69 -11.07 -12.69
N PHE A 533 18.97 -10.67 -13.75
CA PHE A 533 17.62 -11.20 -14.01
C PHE A 533 17.60 -12.50 -14.84
N HIS A 534 18.72 -12.91 -15.44
CA HIS A 534 18.75 -14.10 -16.30
C HIS A 534 18.71 -15.39 -15.49
N LEU A 535 17.76 -16.27 -15.80
CA LEU A 535 17.67 -17.62 -15.30
C LEU A 535 18.40 -18.58 -16.24
N VAL A 536 19.17 -19.50 -15.66
CA VAL A 536 19.85 -20.55 -16.41
C VAL A 536 19.37 -21.91 -15.93
N LEU A 537 19.01 -22.77 -16.89
CA LEU A 537 18.63 -24.15 -16.67
C LEU A 537 19.52 -25.02 -17.55
N LYS A 538 20.33 -25.88 -16.92
CA LYS A 538 21.14 -26.86 -17.62
C LYS A 538 20.45 -28.20 -17.57
N PHE A 539 20.23 -28.80 -18.73
CA PHE A 539 19.51 -30.05 -18.88
C PHE A 539 20.45 -31.21 -19.23
N ASP A 540 20.08 -32.40 -18.78
CA ASP A 540 20.48 -33.67 -19.38
C ASP A 540 19.41 -34.13 -20.39
N PRO A 541 19.65 -33.98 -21.71
CA PRO A 541 18.69 -34.38 -22.74
C PRO A 541 18.31 -35.86 -22.73
N GLN A 542 19.14 -36.72 -22.14
CA GLN A 542 18.86 -38.15 -22.06
C GLN A 542 17.69 -38.45 -21.11
N LEU A 543 17.47 -37.58 -20.12
CA LEU A 543 16.39 -37.71 -19.14
C LEU A 543 15.06 -37.12 -19.64
N ILE A 544 15.04 -36.46 -20.80
CA ILE A 544 13.85 -35.82 -21.35
C ILE A 544 13.12 -36.82 -22.27
N THR A 545 11.92 -37.23 -21.89
CA THR A 545 11.18 -38.32 -22.54
C THR A 545 10.90 -38.06 -24.02
N ARG A 546 10.48 -36.84 -24.36
CA ARG A 546 10.14 -36.42 -25.75
C ARG A 546 11.27 -35.63 -26.43
N MET A 547 12.53 -35.89 -26.05
CA MET A 547 13.67 -35.19 -26.66
C MET A 547 13.86 -35.60 -28.13
N PRO A 548 13.86 -34.66 -29.09
CA PRO A 548 14.14 -34.96 -30.49
C PRO A 548 15.59 -35.41 -30.71
N ASP A 549 15.80 -36.33 -31.66
CA ASP A 549 17.14 -36.73 -32.10
C ASP A 549 17.80 -35.70 -33.04
N PRO A 550 19.14 -35.60 -33.07
CA PRO A 550 20.08 -36.29 -32.18
C PRO A 550 20.13 -35.64 -30.78
N ARG A 551 20.11 -36.44 -29.71
CA ARG A 551 20.19 -35.93 -28.33
C ARG A 551 21.58 -35.35 -28.01
N PRO A 552 21.71 -34.07 -27.65
CA PRO A 552 22.97 -33.51 -27.18
C PRO A 552 23.42 -34.14 -25.86
N TYR A 553 24.71 -34.06 -25.55
CA TYR A 553 25.24 -34.38 -24.23
C TYR A 553 24.65 -33.45 -23.16
N ARG A 554 24.64 -32.14 -23.41
CA ARG A 554 24.06 -31.12 -22.52
C ARG A 554 23.43 -29.99 -23.30
N GLU A 555 22.41 -29.39 -22.69
CA GLU A 555 21.80 -28.14 -23.16
C GLU A 555 21.78 -27.13 -22.02
N ILE A 556 22.39 -25.97 -22.24
CA ILE A 556 22.31 -24.84 -21.31
C ILE A 556 21.30 -23.86 -21.89
N TYR A 557 20.15 -23.72 -21.25
CA TYR A 557 19.11 -22.76 -21.62
C TYR A 557 19.22 -21.51 -20.74
N VAL A 558 19.33 -20.34 -21.38
CA VAL A 558 19.36 -19.04 -20.72
C VAL A 558 18.08 -18.29 -21.04
N PHE A 559 17.37 -17.88 -20.00
CA PHE A 559 16.09 -17.20 -20.08
C PHE A 559 16.15 -15.85 -19.37
N HIS A 560 15.73 -14.81 -20.07
CA HIS A 560 15.62 -13.45 -19.57
C HIS A 560 14.34 -12.83 -20.18
N PRO A 561 13.71 -11.82 -19.57
CA PRO A 561 12.55 -11.14 -20.17
C PRO A 561 12.81 -10.63 -21.59
N GLN A 562 14.05 -10.21 -21.89
CA GLN A 562 14.44 -9.63 -23.19
C GLN A 562 15.20 -10.59 -24.11
N VAL A 563 15.80 -11.68 -23.60
CA VAL A 563 16.56 -12.65 -24.40
C VAL A 563 16.25 -14.08 -24.00
N ALA A 564 16.17 -14.98 -24.98
CA ALA A 564 16.23 -16.41 -24.76
C ALA A 564 17.38 -16.99 -25.58
N GLY A 565 18.06 -17.99 -25.06
CA GLY A 565 19.15 -18.63 -25.78
C GLY A 565 19.43 -20.03 -25.29
N LEU A 566 20.13 -20.81 -26.10
CA LEU A 566 20.56 -22.14 -25.73
C LEU A 566 21.93 -22.45 -26.31
N HIS A 567 22.67 -23.30 -25.61
CA HIS A 567 23.94 -23.84 -26.05
C HIS A 567 23.93 -25.37 -25.95
N LEU A 568 23.97 -26.03 -27.10
CA LEU A 568 23.96 -27.48 -27.25
C LEU A 568 25.40 -27.99 -27.34
N ARG A 569 25.73 -29.05 -26.60
CA ARG A 569 27.03 -29.72 -26.66
C ARG A 569 26.86 -31.18 -27.06
N GLY A 570 27.63 -31.66 -28.03
CA GLY A 570 27.67 -33.06 -28.43
C GLY A 570 28.54 -33.97 -27.55
N GLY A 571 29.25 -33.41 -26.56
CA GLY A 571 30.11 -34.15 -25.65
C GLY A 571 30.72 -33.30 -24.53
N PRO A 572 31.51 -33.91 -23.63
CA PRO A 572 32.14 -33.23 -22.50
C PRO A 572 33.21 -32.23 -22.95
N ALA A 573 33.91 -32.48 -24.05
CA ALA A 573 34.75 -31.49 -24.73
C ALA A 573 34.15 -31.21 -26.10
N ALA A 574 33.56 -30.03 -26.28
CA ALA A 574 32.89 -29.63 -27.52
C ALA A 574 33.06 -28.13 -27.76
N ARG A 575 33.12 -27.73 -29.03
CA ARG A 575 33.32 -26.34 -29.44
C ARG A 575 32.36 -25.93 -30.56
N GLY A 576 31.97 -24.67 -30.56
CA GLY A 576 31.43 -24.03 -31.76
C GLY A 576 30.74 -22.70 -31.51
N GLY A 577 30.24 -22.13 -32.60
CA GLY A 577 29.84 -20.72 -32.63
C GLY A 577 28.49 -20.41 -31.99
N ILE A 578 28.36 -19.18 -31.49
CA ILE A 578 27.10 -18.60 -31.00
C ILE A 578 26.49 -17.73 -32.09
N ARG A 579 25.26 -18.06 -32.50
CA ARG A 579 24.50 -17.31 -33.49
C ARG A 579 23.52 -16.34 -32.84
N TRP A 580 23.35 -15.17 -33.44
CA TRP A 580 22.15 -14.36 -33.23
C TRP A 580 21.07 -14.82 -34.22
N SER A 581 19.99 -15.39 -33.70
CA SER A 581 18.85 -15.90 -34.49
C SER A 581 17.67 -14.93 -34.43
N ASP A 582 16.89 -14.89 -35.51
CA ASP A 582 15.59 -14.22 -35.63
C ASP A 582 14.41 -15.19 -35.42
N ARG A 583 14.68 -16.48 -35.23
CA ARG A 583 13.66 -17.54 -35.08
C ARG A 583 13.17 -17.69 -33.63
N LEU A 584 12.39 -16.73 -33.14
CA LEU A 584 11.93 -16.73 -31.74
C LEU A 584 11.15 -18.02 -31.34
N VAL A 585 10.43 -18.64 -32.27
CA VAL A 585 9.55 -19.78 -31.96
C VAL A 585 10.29 -21.10 -31.97
N ASP A 586 11.33 -21.29 -32.78
CA ASP A 586 11.96 -22.59 -33.01
C ASP A 586 13.48 -22.54 -33.26
N PHE A 587 14.17 -21.54 -32.72
CA PHE A 587 15.63 -21.43 -32.84
C PHE A 587 16.37 -22.68 -32.34
N ARG A 588 15.82 -23.46 -31.41
CA ARG A 588 16.43 -24.74 -31.00
C ARG A 588 16.61 -25.70 -32.17
N THR A 589 15.61 -25.82 -33.07
CA THR A 589 15.68 -26.68 -34.24
C THR A 589 16.80 -26.23 -35.19
N GLU A 590 16.96 -24.92 -35.37
CA GLU A 590 18.08 -24.34 -36.12
C GLU A 590 19.43 -24.74 -35.50
N VAL A 591 19.59 -24.52 -34.20
CA VAL A 591 20.84 -24.79 -33.48
C VAL A 591 21.17 -26.29 -33.48
N LEU A 592 20.17 -27.14 -33.32
CA LEU A 592 20.32 -28.60 -33.33
C LEU A 592 20.87 -29.09 -34.68
N GLY A 593 20.30 -28.63 -35.79
CA GLY A 593 20.79 -28.96 -37.13
C GLY A 593 22.24 -28.52 -37.36
N LEU A 594 22.61 -27.33 -36.84
CA LEU A 594 23.96 -26.80 -36.94
C LEU A 594 24.96 -27.57 -36.07
N MET A 595 24.58 -27.95 -34.84
CA MET A 595 25.40 -28.79 -33.96
C MET A 595 25.63 -30.16 -34.58
N ALA A 596 24.58 -30.79 -35.11
CA ALA A 596 24.67 -32.09 -35.78
C ALA A 596 25.61 -32.05 -36.98
N THR A 597 25.53 -31.00 -37.80
CA THR A 597 26.45 -30.77 -38.92
C THR A 597 27.89 -30.59 -38.45
N GLN A 598 28.11 -29.89 -37.32
CA GLN A 598 29.45 -29.70 -36.76
C GLN A 598 30.04 -30.99 -36.17
N ASN A 599 29.21 -31.89 -35.64
CA ASN A 599 29.66 -33.22 -35.20
C ASN A 599 30.27 -34.02 -36.36
N LEU A 600 29.69 -33.93 -37.56
CA LEU A 600 30.24 -34.56 -38.76
C LEU A 600 31.51 -33.86 -39.28
N LYS A 601 31.64 -32.54 -39.06
CA LYS A 601 32.79 -31.75 -39.52
C LYS A 601 34.05 -31.91 -38.66
N ASN A 602 33.89 -32.15 -37.35
CA ASN A 602 34.99 -32.06 -36.37
C ASN A 602 35.81 -33.36 -36.16
N VAL A 603 35.65 -34.38 -37.02
CA VAL A 603 36.23 -35.73 -36.86
C VAL A 603 37.77 -35.77 -36.68
N LEU A 604 38.50 -34.71 -37.03
CA LEU A 604 39.97 -34.65 -36.96
C LEU A 604 40.59 -33.73 -35.87
N ILE A 605 39.84 -32.87 -35.15
CA ILE A 605 40.46 -31.86 -34.24
C ILE A 605 39.88 -31.87 -32.81
N VAL A 606 38.57 -31.94 -32.63
CA VAL A 606 37.92 -32.13 -31.31
C VAL A 606 36.74 -33.08 -31.56
N PRO A 607 36.58 -34.22 -30.86
CA PRO A 607 35.71 -35.30 -31.33
C PRO A 607 34.22 -34.95 -31.49
N ARG A 608 33.75 -33.87 -30.84
CA ARG A 608 32.34 -33.45 -30.81
C ARG A 608 32.22 -31.93 -31.00
N GLY A 609 31.13 -31.50 -31.64
CA GLY A 609 30.75 -30.11 -31.87
C GLY A 609 29.78 -29.56 -30.82
N ALA A 610 29.76 -28.24 -30.66
CA ALA A 610 28.81 -27.50 -29.86
C ALA A 610 28.24 -26.33 -30.65
N LYS A 611 27.00 -25.92 -30.37
CA LYS A 611 26.39 -24.77 -31.04
C LYS A 611 25.53 -23.99 -30.09
N GLY A 612 25.67 -22.67 -30.09
CA GLY A 612 24.78 -21.77 -29.37
C GLY A 612 23.95 -20.89 -30.31
N ALA A 613 22.78 -20.47 -29.85
CA ALA A 613 22.13 -19.28 -30.36
C ALA A 613 21.32 -18.57 -29.29
N PHE A 614 21.10 -17.26 -29.52
CA PHE A 614 20.18 -16.45 -28.74
C PHE A 614 19.27 -15.65 -29.66
N VAL A 615 18.12 -15.25 -29.13
CA VAL A 615 17.09 -14.47 -29.82
C VAL A 615 16.55 -13.37 -28.90
N LEU A 616 16.27 -12.21 -29.48
CA LEU A 616 15.59 -11.12 -28.79
C LEU A 616 14.10 -11.45 -28.67
N ARG A 617 13.55 -11.36 -27.46
CA ARG A 617 12.12 -11.60 -27.21
C ARG A 617 11.25 -10.38 -27.53
N GLN A 618 11.82 -9.18 -27.40
CA GLN A 618 11.16 -7.91 -27.69
C GLN A 618 12.11 -7.02 -28.51
N PRO A 619 12.42 -7.38 -29.77
CA PRO A 619 13.37 -6.63 -30.58
C PRO A 619 12.84 -5.22 -30.88
N PRO A 620 13.63 -4.15 -30.65
CA PRO A 620 13.29 -2.80 -31.09
C PRO A 620 12.98 -2.75 -32.59
N LEU A 621 12.06 -1.86 -33.01
CA LEU A 621 11.75 -1.68 -34.43
C LEU A 621 12.92 -1.06 -35.19
N ASP A 622 13.58 -0.07 -34.59
CA ASP A 622 14.78 0.56 -35.15
C ASP A 622 15.95 -0.44 -35.23
N MET A 623 16.61 -0.49 -36.38
CA MET A 623 17.65 -1.48 -36.67
C MET A 623 18.95 -1.24 -35.90
N ALA A 624 19.33 0.02 -35.68
CA ALA A 624 20.54 0.35 -34.94
C ALA A 624 20.37 0.04 -33.44
N LEU A 625 19.22 0.44 -32.86
CA LEU A 625 18.84 0.08 -31.49
C LEU A 625 18.71 -1.44 -31.33
N ARG A 626 18.13 -2.14 -32.31
CA ARG A 626 18.03 -3.60 -32.30
C ARG A 626 19.41 -4.27 -32.27
N ARG A 627 20.37 -3.79 -33.07
CA ARG A 627 21.74 -4.30 -33.05
C ARG A 627 22.41 -4.06 -31.71
N ALA A 628 22.38 -2.82 -31.20
CA ALA A 628 22.95 -2.49 -29.90
C ALA A 628 22.34 -3.35 -28.78
N HIS A 629 21.02 -3.53 -28.81
CA HIS A 629 20.31 -4.37 -27.86
C HIS A 629 20.71 -5.86 -27.97
N ALA A 630 20.91 -6.37 -29.19
CA ALA A 630 21.40 -7.74 -29.39
C ALA A 630 22.81 -7.93 -28.80
N ASP A 631 23.68 -6.95 -28.94
CA ASP A 631 25.05 -7.01 -28.41
C ASP A 631 25.04 -6.97 -26.86
N GLU A 632 24.14 -6.20 -26.22
CA GLU A 632 23.95 -6.25 -24.77
C GLU A 632 23.36 -7.59 -24.31
N MET A 633 22.36 -8.11 -25.02
CA MET A 633 21.74 -9.40 -24.70
C MET A 633 22.68 -10.59 -24.94
N TYR A 634 23.66 -10.46 -25.84
CA TYR A 634 24.76 -11.42 -25.97
C TYR A 634 25.58 -11.50 -24.68
N LYS A 635 25.86 -10.37 -24.01
CA LYS A 635 26.59 -10.38 -22.73
C LYS A 635 25.82 -11.14 -21.66
N VAL A 636 24.50 -10.90 -21.57
CA VAL A 636 23.60 -11.64 -20.66
C VAL A 636 23.65 -13.15 -20.96
N PHE A 637 23.60 -13.52 -22.24
CA PHE A 637 23.69 -14.92 -22.65
C PHE A 637 25.02 -15.56 -22.22
N ILE A 638 26.17 -14.91 -22.49
CA ILE A 638 27.50 -15.41 -22.10
C ILE A 638 27.63 -15.54 -20.58
N ARG A 639 27.21 -14.52 -19.81
CA ARG A 639 27.21 -14.57 -18.34
C ARG A 639 26.39 -15.76 -17.84
N GLY A 640 25.21 -16.00 -18.43
CA GLY A 640 24.39 -17.15 -18.11
C GLY A 640 25.09 -18.50 -18.36
N LEU A 641 25.83 -18.64 -19.47
CA LEU A 641 26.60 -19.86 -19.71
C LEU A 641 27.70 -20.08 -18.64
N LEU A 642 28.37 -19.00 -18.22
CA LEU A 642 29.42 -19.05 -17.19
C LEU A 642 28.85 -19.33 -15.79
N ASP A 643 27.64 -18.88 -15.47
CA ASP A 643 27.02 -19.06 -14.16
C ASP A 643 26.79 -20.52 -13.76
N VAL A 644 26.75 -21.46 -14.71
CA VAL A 644 26.49 -22.89 -14.45
C VAL A 644 27.64 -23.80 -14.89
N THR A 645 28.75 -23.22 -15.34
CA THR A 645 29.94 -23.93 -15.78
C THR A 645 30.99 -23.91 -14.68
N ASP A 646 31.61 -25.06 -14.39
CA ASP A 646 32.70 -25.09 -13.39
C ASP A 646 33.90 -24.29 -13.89
N ASN A 647 34.63 -23.66 -12.99
CA ASN A 647 35.96 -23.13 -13.29
C ASN A 647 37.02 -24.20 -13.01
N LEU A 648 38.26 -23.99 -13.47
CA LEU A 648 39.40 -24.84 -13.14
C LEU A 648 40.43 -24.00 -12.35
N VAL A 649 40.54 -24.24 -11.04
CA VAL A 649 41.49 -23.56 -10.15
C VAL A 649 42.49 -24.59 -9.65
N ASP A 650 43.78 -24.35 -9.90
CA ASP A 650 44.88 -25.30 -9.59
C ASP A 650 44.63 -26.73 -10.12
N GLY A 651 44.05 -26.82 -11.33
CA GLY A 651 43.72 -28.09 -11.98
C GLY A 651 42.49 -28.81 -11.39
N LYS A 652 41.79 -28.20 -10.41
CA LYS A 652 40.60 -28.78 -9.79
C LYS A 652 39.34 -28.04 -10.24
N PRO A 653 38.27 -28.77 -10.61
CA PRO A 653 36.99 -28.15 -10.91
C PRO A 653 36.41 -27.44 -9.67
N VAL A 654 35.99 -26.20 -9.83
CA VAL A 654 35.32 -25.39 -8.80
C VAL A 654 33.98 -24.92 -9.32
N THR A 655 32.91 -25.34 -8.67
CA THR A 655 31.54 -24.95 -9.03
C THR A 655 31.22 -23.52 -8.60
N PRO A 656 30.47 -22.75 -9.43
CA PRO A 656 30.01 -21.42 -9.04
C PRO A 656 29.24 -21.43 -7.71
N LYS A 657 29.45 -20.39 -6.89
CA LYS A 657 28.82 -20.27 -5.56
C LYS A 657 27.29 -20.33 -5.67
N GLY A 658 26.66 -21.14 -4.82
CA GLY A 658 25.20 -21.27 -4.77
C GLY A 658 24.59 -22.15 -5.87
N VAL A 659 25.42 -22.75 -6.74
CA VAL A 659 24.98 -23.73 -7.74
C VAL A 659 25.19 -25.14 -7.21
N LEU A 660 24.15 -25.95 -7.29
CA LEU A 660 24.21 -27.36 -6.95
C LEU A 660 24.29 -28.22 -8.20
N CYS A 661 25.15 -29.24 -8.16
CA CYS A 661 25.44 -30.12 -9.28
C CYS A 661 24.82 -31.50 -9.08
N HIS A 662 24.02 -31.93 -10.05
CA HIS A 662 23.48 -33.30 -10.14
C HIS A 662 24.17 -34.12 -11.24
N GLU A 663 25.34 -33.68 -11.67
CA GLU A 663 26.18 -34.30 -12.69
C GLU A 663 27.66 -34.21 -12.26
N GLY A 664 28.55 -34.87 -12.99
CA GLY A 664 29.99 -34.76 -12.78
C GLY A 664 30.56 -33.37 -13.08
N PRO A 665 31.87 -33.17 -12.83
CA PRO A 665 32.54 -31.91 -13.16
C PRO A 665 32.40 -31.54 -14.63
N ASP A 666 32.11 -30.27 -14.91
CA ASP A 666 31.94 -29.73 -16.26
C ASP A 666 32.50 -28.31 -16.35
N HIS A 667 33.81 -28.24 -16.60
CA HIS A 667 34.58 -27.00 -16.67
C HIS A 667 34.89 -26.55 -18.11
N TYR A 668 34.58 -27.40 -19.11
CA TYR A 668 34.95 -27.13 -20.49
C TYR A 668 33.83 -26.43 -21.25
N LEU A 669 33.97 -25.12 -21.45
CA LEU A 669 33.07 -24.29 -22.26
C LEU A 669 33.91 -23.40 -23.19
N VAL A 670 33.79 -23.64 -24.50
CA VAL A 670 34.44 -22.83 -25.54
C VAL A 670 33.38 -22.34 -26.51
N VAL A 671 33.40 -21.04 -26.77
CA VAL A 671 32.49 -20.37 -27.70
C VAL A 671 33.26 -19.85 -28.91
N ALA A 672 32.56 -19.59 -30.00
CA ALA A 672 33.15 -18.98 -31.19
C ALA A 672 32.20 -17.98 -31.84
N ALA A 673 32.74 -17.13 -32.70
CA ALA A 673 31.94 -16.29 -33.58
C ALA A 673 31.04 -17.11 -34.53
N ASP A 674 29.84 -16.60 -34.81
CA ASP A 674 28.96 -17.05 -35.89
C ASP A 674 28.21 -15.86 -36.53
N LYS A 675 27.16 -16.14 -37.31
CA LYS A 675 26.26 -15.15 -37.88
C LYS A 675 25.73 -14.22 -36.78
N GLY A 676 26.01 -12.94 -36.94
CA GLY A 676 25.53 -11.87 -36.08
C GLY A 676 26.41 -11.56 -34.86
N THR A 677 27.47 -12.34 -34.59
CA THR A 677 28.29 -12.21 -33.37
C THR A 677 29.81 -12.10 -33.63
N ALA A 678 30.21 -11.94 -34.90
CA ALA A 678 31.63 -11.97 -35.28
C ALA A 678 32.50 -10.92 -34.57
N HIS A 679 31.94 -9.76 -34.24
CA HIS A 679 32.62 -8.67 -33.54
C HIS A 679 32.65 -8.82 -32.01
N LEU A 680 32.03 -9.88 -31.46
CA LEU A 680 31.80 -10.03 -30.01
C LEU A 680 32.74 -11.03 -29.33
N SER A 681 33.69 -11.63 -30.04
CA SER A 681 34.65 -12.58 -29.46
C SER A 681 35.46 -11.95 -28.31
N ASP A 682 35.95 -10.72 -28.49
CA ASP A 682 36.69 -10.00 -27.44
C ASP A 682 35.79 -9.66 -26.25
N THR A 683 34.51 -9.33 -26.50
CA THR A 683 33.50 -9.14 -25.44
C THR A 683 33.32 -10.41 -24.61
N ALA A 684 33.23 -11.57 -25.25
CA ALA A 684 33.09 -12.86 -24.56
C ALA A 684 34.33 -13.20 -23.72
N ASN A 685 35.54 -12.96 -24.25
CA ASN A 685 36.79 -13.16 -23.51
C ASN A 685 36.89 -12.21 -22.31
N ALA A 686 36.49 -10.95 -22.45
CA ALA A 686 36.46 -9.99 -21.35
C ALA A 686 35.52 -10.46 -20.22
N LEU A 687 34.32 -10.93 -20.56
CA LEU A 687 33.36 -11.47 -19.58
C LEU A 687 33.88 -12.74 -18.87
N ALA A 688 34.59 -13.61 -19.60
CA ALA A 688 35.23 -14.78 -19.01
C ALA A 688 36.37 -14.37 -18.05
N ALA A 689 37.14 -13.33 -18.41
CA ALA A 689 38.20 -12.78 -17.58
C ALA A 689 37.66 -12.12 -16.29
N GLU A 690 36.52 -11.41 -16.35
CA GLU A 690 35.83 -10.87 -15.16
C GLU A 690 35.50 -11.96 -14.13
N ARG A 691 35.28 -13.20 -14.59
CA ARG A 691 34.99 -14.38 -13.76
C ARG A 691 36.23 -15.23 -13.45
N ASN A 692 37.43 -14.77 -13.82
CA ASN A 692 38.69 -15.51 -13.74
C ASN A 692 38.59 -16.93 -14.34
N PHE A 693 37.85 -17.07 -15.44
CA PHE A 693 37.64 -18.36 -16.07
C PHE A 693 38.94 -18.92 -16.67
N TRP A 694 39.23 -20.19 -16.40
CA TRP A 694 40.55 -20.80 -16.62
C TRP A 694 41.08 -20.77 -18.07
N LEU A 695 40.19 -20.70 -19.06
CA LEU A 695 40.59 -20.61 -20.46
C LEU A 695 41.13 -19.22 -20.87
N GLY A 696 40.85 -18.17 -20.09
CA GLY A 696 41.25 -16.80 -20.43
C GLY A 696 40.88 -16.42 -21.86
N ASP A 697 41.85 -15.93 -22.63
CA ASP A 697 41.68 -15.52 -24.04
C ASP A 697 41.32 -16.67 -25.01
N ALA A 698 41.41 -17.93 -24.56
CA ALA A 698 41.01 -19.10 -25.34
C ALA A 698 39.52 -19.47 -25.15
N PHE A 699 38.76 -18.74 -24.33
CA PHE A 699 37.33 -18.98 -24.12
C PHE A 699 36.52 -18.76 -25.40
N ALA A 700 36.77 -17.65 -26.11
CA ALA A 700 36.13 -17.29 -27.36
C ALA A 700 37.16 -17.22 -28.51
N SER A 701 37.01 -18.10 -29.50
CA SER A 701 37.89 -18.08 -30.68
C SER A 701 37.49 -17.01 -31.69
N GLY A 702 38.47 -16.35 -32.32
CA GLY A 702 38.25 -15.33 -33.37
C GLY A 702 38.19 -13.89 -32.83
N GLY A 703 38.80 -13.64 -31.67
CA GLY A 703 39.06 -12.29 -31.16
C GLY A 703 40.34 -11.66 -31.74
N SER A 704 40.71 -10.47 -31.26
CA SER A 704 41.88 -9.71 -31.73
C SER A 704 43.22 -10.44 -31.59
N LYS A 705 43.29 -11.45 -30.71
CA LYS A 705 44.48 -12.31 -30.50
C LYS A 705 44.43 -13.65 -31.26
N GLY A 706 43.36 -13.94 -31.98
CA GLY A 706 43.18 -15.18 -32.75
C GLY A 706 43.27 -14.99 -34.27
N TYR A 707 43.12 -16.08 -35.03
CA TYR A 707 43.03 -16.02 -36.49
C TYR A 707 41.66 -15.52 -36.94
N ASP A 708 41.63 -14.52 -37.81
CA ASP A 708 40.38 -14.00 -38.37
C ASP A 708 40.03 -14.83 -39.61
N HIS A 709 39.09 -15.75 -39.43
CA HIS A 709 38.66 -16.67 -40.49
C HIS A 709 38.12 -15.98 -41.76
N LYS A 710 37.67 -14.72 -41.67
CA LYS A 710 37.23 -13.94 -42.83
C LYS A 710 38.40 -13.18 -43.45
N LYS A 711 39.16 -12.44 -42.67
CA LYS A 711 40.32 -11.65 -43.16
C LYS A 711 41.39 -12.56 -43.75
N ASP A 712 41.68 -13.67 -43.09
CA ASP A 712 42.71 -14.63 -43.49
C ASP A 712 42.20 -15.64 -44.54
N ALA A 713 40.92 -15.51 -44.94
CA ALA A 713 40.23 -16.36 -45.92
C ALA A 713 40.37 -17.87 -45.65
N ILE A 714 40.53 -18.27 -44.39
CA ILE A 714 40.88 -19.65 -44.00
C ILE A 714 39.87 -20.66 -44.54
N THR A 715 38.57 -20.39 -44.40
CA THR A 715 37.52 -21.29 -44.88
C THR A 715 37.50 -21.38 -46.42
N SER A 716 37.64 -20.25 -47.11
CA SER A 716 37.64 -20.20 -48.57
C SER A 716 38.88 -20.87 -49.16
N ARG A 717 40.05 -20.69 -48.54
CA ARG A 717 41.30 -21.37 -48.92
C ARG A 717 41.22 -22.87 -48.70
N GLY A 718 40.64 -23.30 -47.57
CA GLY A 718 40.39 -24.72 -47.31
C GLY A 718 39.44 -25.35 -48.33
N ALA A 719 38.35 -24.67 -48.67
CA ALA A 719 37.43 -25.13 -49.71
C ALA A 719 38.13 -25.22 -51.09
N TRP A 720 38.95 -24.24 -51.45
CA TRP A 720 39.76 -24.26 -52.67
C TRP A 720 40.73 -25.45 -52.70
N ALA A 721 41.43 -25.72 -51.59
CA ALA A 721 42.34 -26.85 -51.47
C ALA A 721 41.65 -28.22 -51.52
N CYS A 722 40.37 -28.32 -51.15
CA CYS A 722 39.59 -29.55 -51.33
C CYS A 722 39.09 -29.77 -52.76
N VAL A 723 39.04 -28.70 -53.57
CA VAL A 723 38.64 -28.76 -54.99
C VAL A 723 39.86 -29.03 -55.89
N GLN A 724 41.07 -28.68 -55.43
CA GLN A 724 42.33 -29.16 -56.00
C GLN A 724 42.56 -30.63 -55.66
#